data_AF-A0A8H6BTN6-F1
#
_entry.id   AF-A0A8H6BTN6-F1
#
_cell.length_a   1.000
_cell.length_b   1.000
_cell.length_c   1.000
_cell.angle_alpha   90.00
_cell.angle_beta   90.00
_cell.angle_gamma   90.00
#
_symmetry.space_group_name_H-M   'P 1'
#
loop_
_entity.id
_entity.type
_entity.pdbx_description
1 polymer ?
#
loop_
_entity_poly.entity_id
_entity_poly.type
_entity_poly.pdbx_seq_one_letter_code
_entity_poly.pdbx_strand_id
1 'polypeptide(L)'
;MAVNGNFNDCINSFSDEVQTTVEDILQNSDRDYLMEIPDDSLFNNGNIQFKNLLDDIDLDYKLSPDDNATDQVKSQIENHNTNIANKCKEFVVTSTFLNVINSRVQVFVESDMAEEAKFFNAIALILDFEVSLFLNVDPIFKQVYYDSISKITKQLFLISTAVIEKFWSYLETRVPIILKKLYQNTPSERMSLLEMCNHLTDNLIVKNKEGQRDSYKKDSFNDQFQARVRFFITSILNFEDNTGLNKYFHVSDRASSSIQTKDPYLEDLLEIQKLFNNPLQYLKRENQKKLRVLVGKVEKVSKELLIQENIFRSSHPSWDQFLILPPKSEAEKDYLTEKFSKSSYVPENYFISLFQENDRKQQAEDAQMLNEIMRKPVARMQCIQSIYVVAHFFSELSVKNKNQFLSSIHAPPNIKHFVDGVLPDDIVSSFGNVKKDIMHTLRATDPHWLFLLQHLTISEKNWWSWLTYGKNSKTNKSFFFDKNLTSDDIHNTEDTFKSIYPYKDKKYFNTFVTPQVTRKMKIQRGLSQIERADVFSINDSKFEIDTIDNELSQTTDVNNRNELLEKKSLLTWRVLREQRSSDWLKATQALRAKAVSDQERNADNETKEDDSEGIAKSQKRTLTESVDDDSPEEKKIRLDEQINSENSDDVSEKDPQNHVISEANDASADSDGENHDAVDVDIK
;
A
#
# COMPACT_ATOMS: atom_id res chain seq x y z
N MET A 1 58.01 -39.04 8.56
CA MET A 1 58.23 -38.02 9.62
C MET A 1 56.87 -37.50 10.02
N ALA A 2 56.57 -37.46 11.33
CA ALA A 2 55.31 -36.90 11.81
C ALA A 2 55.50 -35.39 12.01
N VAL A 3 54.91 -34.59 11.12
CA VAL A 3 54.96 -33.13 11.19
C VAL A 3 53.82 -32.66 12.06
N ASN A 4 54.04 -32.66 13.38
CA ASN A 4 53.15 -32.06 14.36
C ASN A 4 53.82 -30.81 14.95
N GLY A 5 53.84 -29.71 14.19
CA GLY A 5 53.94 -28.39 14.79
C GLY A 5 52.76 -28.17 15.74
N ASN A 6 52.94 -27.41 16.81
CA ASN A 6 51.97 -27.36 17.91
C ASN A 6 50.80 -26.40 17.61
N PHE A 7 50.05 -26.69 16.55
CA PHE A 7 48.92 -25.89 16.06
C PHE A 7 47.88 -25.60 17.15
N ASN A 8 47.64 -26.55 18.06
CA ASN A 8 46.69 -26.37 19.15
C ASN A 8 47.15 -25.30 20.14
N ASP A 9 48.42 -25.28 20.53
CA ASP A 9 48.95 -24.27 21.46
C ASP A 9 48.96 -22.87 20.82
N CYS A 10 49.21 -22.79 19.50
CA CYS A 10 49.01 -21.54 18.75
C CYS A 10 47.54 -21.10 18.80
N ILE A 11 46.60 -21.97 18.40
CA ILE A 11 45.15 -21.68 18.39
C ILE A 11 44.64 -21.28 19.78
N ASN A 12 45.11 -21.92 20.84
CA ASN A 12 44.77 -21.57 22.22
C ASN A 12 45.28 -20.16 22.56
N SER A 13 46.56 -19.86 22.28
CA SER A 13 47.16 -18.54 22.55
C SER A 13 46.43 -17.40 21.82
N PHE A 14 46.04 -17.61 20.56
CA PHE A 14 45.20 -16.65 19.83
C PHE A 14 43.76 -16.58 20.39
N SER A 15 43.21 -17.70 20.90
CA SER A 15 41.85 -17.74 21.44
C SER A 15 41.78 -16.96 22.76
N ASP A 16 42.79 -17.09 23.60
CA ASP A 16 42.95 -16.35 24.85
C ASP A 16 43.07 -14.84 24.58
N GLU A 17 43.82 -14.42 23.55
CA GLU A 17 43.93 -13.00 23.16
C GLU A 17 42.60 -12.41 22.65
N VAL A 18 41.86 -13.16 21.81
CA VAL A 18 40.52 -12.74 21.34
C VAL A 18 39.54 -12.65 22.51
N GLN A 19 39.55 -13.62 23.42
CA GLN A 19 38.68 -13.60 24.60
C GLN A 19 39.03 -12.43 25.52
N THR A 20 40.31 -12.21 25.81
CA THR A 20 40.79 -11.12 26.67
C THR A 20 40.42 -9.76 26.08
N THR A 21 40.71 -9.52 24.80
CA THR A 21 40.36 -8.27 24.10
C THR A 21 38.86 -7.98 24.16
N VAL A 22 38.01 -8.99 23.94
CA VAL A 22 36.55 -8.82 23.95
C VAL A 22 36.01 -8.63 25.36
N GLU A 23 36.51 -9.38 26.35
CA GLU A 23 36.06 -9.26 27.75
C GLU A 23 36.51 -7.95 28.40
N ASP A 24 37.71 -7.45 28.10
CA ASP A 24 38.16 -6.12 28.52
C ASP A 24 37.23 -5.03 27.99
N ILE A 25 36.80 -5.10 26.72
CA ILE A 25 35.88 -4.10 26.15
C ILE A 25 34.49 -4.20 26.80
N LEU A 26 33.97 -5.42 27.00
CA LEU A 26 32.65 -5.65 27.63
C LEU A 26 32.61 -5.21 29.10
N GLN A 27 33.68 -5.39 29.86
CA GLN A 27 33.73 -4.99 31.28
C GLN A 27 33.85 -3.47 31.46
N ASN A 28 34.38 -2.76 30.46
CA ASN A 28 34.62 -1.32 30.50
C ASN A 28 33.51 -0.47 29.84
N SER A 29 32.40 -1.08 29.40
CA SER A 29 31.40 -0.40 28.57
C SER A 29 29.99 -1.02 28.62
N ASP A 30 28.98 -0.23 29.02
CA ASP A 30 27.56 -0.60 29.00
C ASP A 30 26.90 -0.41 27.60
N ARG A 31 27.68 -0.31 26.52
CA ARG A 31 27.16 0.00 25.17
C ARG A 31 26.52 -1.21 24.49
N ASP A 32 25.53 -0.93 23.65
CA ASP A 32 24.90 -1.91 22.76
C ASP A 32 25.69 -2.01 21.44
N TYR A 33 26.72 -2.86 21.43
CA TYR A 33 27.59 -3.09 20.27
C TYR A 33 26.88 -3.81 19.10
N LEU A 34 25.71 -4.42 19.33
CA LEU A 34 24.85 -4.92 18.24
C LEU A 34 24.39 -3.77 17.33
N MET A 35 24.10 -2.60 17.91
CA MET A 35 23.55 -1.44 17.21
C MET A 35 24.58 -0.32 16.97
N GLU A 36 25.45 -0.04 17.95
CA GLU A 36 26.53 0.94 17.81
C GLU A 36 27.73 0.36 17.05
N ILE A 37 28.35 1.17 16.20
CA ILE A 37 29.63 0.84 15.55
C ILE A 37 30.77 1.25 16.50
N PRO A 38 31.62 0.32 16.98
CA PRO A 38 32.81 0.67 17.75
C PRO A 38 33.79 1.48 16.91
N ASP A 39 34.54 2.37 17.55
CA ASP A 39 35.68 3.02 16.92
C ASP A 39 36.84 2.02 16.78
N ASP A 40 37.52 2.03 15.62
CA ASP A 40 38.67 1.14 15.33
C ASP A 40 39.75 1.27 16.42
N SER A 41 39.81 2.43 17.10
CA SER A 41 40.74 2.72 18.21
C SER A 41 40.62 1.79 19.43
N LEU A 42 39.44 1.21 19.68
CA LEU A 42 39.19 0.29 20.81
C LEU A 42 39.99 -1.01 20.69
N PHE A 43 40.29 -1.43 19.46
CA PHE A 43 40.98 -2.68 19.17
C PHE A 43 42.51 -2.53 19.06
N ASN A 44 43.06 -1.32 19.23
CA ASN A 44 44.48 -1.05 18.99
C ASN A 44 45.45 -1.96 19.77
N ASN A 45 45.17 -2.26 21.04
CA ASN A 45 46.03 -3.14 21.85
C ASN A 45 45.97 -4.59 21.33
N GLY A 46 44.76 -5.13 21.17
CA GLY A 46 44.55 -6.47 20.60
C GLY A 46 45.13 -6.61 19.18
N ASN A 47 45.01 -5.60 18.32
CA ASN A 47 45.63 -5.59 16.99
C ASN A 47 47.16 -5.77 17.08
N ILE A 48 47.82 -5.12 18.03
CA ILE A 48 49.27 -5.21 18.23
C ILE A 48 49.66 -6.60 18.76
N GLN A 49 48.96 -7.09 19.78
CA GLN A 49 49.24 -8.41 20.39
C GLN A 49 48.98 -9.55 19.40
N PHE A 50 47.83 -9.53 18.71
CA PHE A 50 47.49 -10.50 17.66
C PHE A 50 48.50 -10.46 16.51
N LYS A 51 48.99 -9.27 16.12
CA LYS A 51 50.06 -9.16 15.10
C LYS A 51 51.38 -9.78 15.56
N ASN A 52 51.81 -9.51 16.80
CA ASN A 52 53.02 -10.13 17.35
C ASN A 52 52.91 -11.66 17.33
N LEU A 53 51.78 -12.21 17.82
CA LEU A 53 51.49 -13.65 17.74
C LEU A 53 51.51 -14.18 16.31
N LEU A 54 51.00 -13.42 15.33
CA LEU A 54 50.96 -13.80 13.91
C LEU A 54 52.35 -13.81 13.26
N ASP A 55 53.25 -12.93 13.68
CA ASP A 55 54.64 -12.88 13.22
C ASP A 55 55.51 -13.97 13.89
N ASP A 56 55.20 -14.32 15.15
CA ASP A 56 55.90 -15.35 15.95
C ASP A 56 55.45 -16.81 15.67
N ILE A 57 54.58 -17.07 14.68
CA ILE A 57 54.18 -18.44 14.30
C ILE A 57 55.36 -19.19 13.66
N ASP A 58 56.12 -19.92 14.49
CA ASP A 58 57.10 -20.90 14.02
C ASP A 58 56.52 -22.32 14.04
N LEU A 59 56.42 -22.91 12.85
CA LEU A 59 55.82 -24.21 12.60
C LEU A 59 56.76 -25.02 11.69
N ASP A 60 57.04 -26.24 12.10
CA ASP A 60 58.09 -27.11 11.54
C ASP A 60 57.65 -27.82 10.24
N TYR A 61 57.24 -27.04 9.22
CA TYR A 61 56.81 -27.53 7.89
C TYR A 61 57.76 -27.16 6.74
N LYS A 62 58.81 -26.37 7.01
CA LYS A 62 59.65 -25.76 5.97
C LYS A 62 60.52 -26.82 5.29
N LEU A 63 60.38 -26.99 3.98
CA LEU A 63 61.30 -27.81 3.19
C LEU A 63 62.65 -27.09 3.05
N SER A 64 63.74 -27.71 3.52
CA SER A 64 65.10 -27.22 3.27
C SER A 64 65.50 -27.49 1.81
N PRO A 65 66.05 -26.51 1.07
CA PRO A 65 66.63 -26.78 -0.23
C PRO A 65 67.85 -27.70 -0.09
N ASP A 66 67.97 -28.67 -0.99
CA ASP A 66 69.17 -29.52 -1.10
C ASP A 66 70.35 -28.65 -1.58
N ASP A 67 71.54 -28.79 -1.01
CA ASP A 67 72.66 -27.87 -1.26
C ASP A 67 73.04 -27.79 -2.75
N ASN A 68 72.90 -28.94 -3.45
CA ASN A 68 73.16 -29.11 -4.88
C ASN A 68 71.98 -28.71 -5.80
N ALA A 69 70.86 -28.23 -5.27
CA ALA A 69 69.71 -27.82 -6.08
C ALA A 69 70.00 -26.53 -6.87
N THR A 70 69.50 -26.47 -8.11
CA THR A 70 69.57 -25.28 -8.96
C THR A 70 68.74 -24.13 -8.38
N ASP A 71 69.13 -22.88 -8.67
CA ASP A 71 68.45 -21.68 -8.17
C ASP A 71 66.96 -21.66 -8.50
N GLN A 72 66.58 -22.24 -9.65
CA GLN A 72 65.18 -22.40 -10.05
C GLN A 72 64.40 -23.33 -9.11
N VAL A 73 65.00 -24.44 -8.66
CA VAL A 73 64.39 -25.36 -7.67
C VAL A 73 64.38 -24.71 -6.28
N LYS A 74 65.44 -23.99 -5.89
CA LYS A 74 65.48 -23.22 -4.63
C LYS A 74 64.34 -22.19 -4.58
N SER A 75 64.13 -21.42 -5.65
CA SER A 75 63.00 -20.48 -5.75
C SER A 75 61.63 -21.16 -5.74
N GLN A 76 61.50 -22.39 -6.26
CA GLN A 76 60.25 -23.16 -6.18
C GLN A 76 59.97 -23.65 -4.76
N ILE A 77 61.01 -24.07 -4.02
CA ILE A 77 60.92 -24.48 -2.62
C ILE A 77 60.56 -23.29 -1.72
N GLU A 78 61.15 -22.12 -1.94
CA GLU A 78 60.80 -20.88 -1.23
C GLU A 78 59.34 -20.46 -1.49
N ASN A 79 58.90 -20.46 -2.75
CA ASN A 79 57.51 -20.20 -3.13
C ASN A 79 56.54 -21.26 -2.56
N HIS A 80 56.97 -22.51 -2.39
CA HIS A 80 56.16 -23.56 -1.79
C HIS A 80 56.04 -23.36 -0.26
N ASN A 81 57.16 -23.08 0.41
CA ASN A 81 57.22 -22.83 1.85
C ASN A 81 56.38 -21.59 2.24
N THR A 82 56.44 -20.51 1.46
CA THR A 82 55.59 -19.32 1.69
C THR A 82 54.10 -19.58 1.46
N ASN A 83 53.74 -20.38 0.45
CA ASN A 83 52.36 -20.79 0.23
C ASN A 83 51.83 -21.72 1.34
N ILE A 84 52.65 -22.63 1.88
CA ILE A 84 52.28 -23.42 3.06
C ILE A 84 52.17 -22.51 4.29
N ALA A 85 53.11 -21.59 4.50
CA ALA A 85 53.08 -20.66 5.62
C ALA A 85 51.77 -19.86 5.67
N ASN A 86 51.37 -19.26 4.55
CA ASN A 86 50.13 -18.49 4.46
C ASN A 86 48.90 -19.36 4.75
N LYS A 87 48.84 -20.59 4.24
CA LYS A 87 47.74 -21.54 4.54
C LYS A 87 47.73 -22.00 5.99
N CYS A 88 48.89 -22.16 6.63
CA CYS A 88 48.99 -22.47 8.05
C CYS A 88 48.52 -21.29 8.91
N LYS A 89 48.89 -20.04 8.55
CA LYS A 89 48.38 -18.83 9.21
C LYS A 89 46.86 -18.71 9.06
N GLU A 90 46.34 -18.85 7.84
CA GLU A 90 44.90 -18.90 7.53
C GLU A 90 44.19 -19.96 8.38
N PHE A 91 44.69 -21.20 8.40
CA PHE A 91 44.10 -22.29 9.19
C PHE A 91 44.08 -22.01 10.69
N VAL A 92 45.18 -21.50 11.27
CA VAL A 92 45.26 -21.15 12.70
C VAL A 92 44.26 -20.05 13.04
N VAL A 93 44.25 -18.96 12.27
CA VAL A 93 43.36 -17.82 12.52
C VAL A 93 41.89 -18.21 12.37
N THR A 94 41.51 -18.85 11.25
CA THR A 94 40.13 -19.31 11.03
C THR A 94 39.69 -20.28 12.12
N SER A 95 40.54 -21.24 12.51
CA SER A 95 40.22 -22.18 13.59
C SER A 95 40.04 -21.47 14.95
N THR A 96 40.85 -20.44 15.23
CA THR A 96 40.76 -19.65 16.45
C THR A 96 39.40 -18.96 16.56
N PHE A 97 39.04 -18.12 15.58
CA PHE A 97 37.79 -17.36 15.62
C PHE A 97 36.57 -18.30 15.66
N LEU A 98 36.57 -19.36 14.84
CA LEU A 98 35.50 -20.36 14.87
C LEU A 98 35.42 -21.07 16.22
N ASN A 99 36.53 -21.38 16.90
CA ASN A 99 36.52 -22.02 18.22
C ASN A 99 35.96 -21.07 19.31
N VAL A 100 36.38 -19.81 19.33
CA VAL A 100 35.86 -18.80 20.27
C VAL A 100 34.35 -18.60 20.05
N ILE A 101 33.91 -18.46 18.81
CA ILE A 101 32.49 -18.37 18.44
C ILE A 101 31.72 -19.61 18.89
N ASN A 102 32.21 -20.82 18.57
CA ASN A 102 31.57 -22.08 18.96
C ASN A 102 31.41 -22.17 20.48
N SER A 103 32.44 -21.79 21.25
CA SER A 103 32.41 -21.79 22.72
C SER A 103 31.36 -20.82 23.27
N ARG A 104 31.31 -19.57 22.77
CA ARG A 104 30.28 -18.59 23.17
C ARG A 104 28.87 -19.06 22.83
N VAL A 105 28.65 -19.63 21.64
CA VAL A 105 27.35 -20.19 21.22
C VAL A 105 26.94 -21.36 22.11
N GLN A 106 27.87 -22.26 22.44
CA GLN A 106 27.61 -23.39 23.33
C GLN A 106 27.20 -22.92 24.73
N VAL A 107 27.96 -21.99 25.33
CA VAL A 107 27.61 -21.41 26.65
C VAL A 107 26.25 -20.72 26.62
N PHE A 108 25.92 -19.99 25.56
CA PHE A 108 24.62 -19.34 25.40
C PHE A 108 23.46 -20.36 25.37
N VAL A 109 23.61 -21.46 24.62
CA VAL A 109 22.62 -22.56 24.59
C VAL A 109 22.52 -23.31 25.92
N GLU A 110 23.65 -23.60 26.57
CA GLU A 110 23.68 -24.25 27.89
C GLU A 110 23.09 -23.38 29.01
N SER A 111 23.12 -22.06 28.85
CA SER A 111 22.53 -21.08 29.78
C SER A 111 21.03 -20.84 29.62
N ASP A 112 20.34 -21.61 28.77
CA ASP A 112 18.92 -21.40 28.38
C ASP A 112 18.64 -19.96 27.93
N MET A 113 19.59 -19.38 27.18
CA MET A 113 19.54 -18.03 26.60
C MET A 113 19.45 -16.86 27.62
N ALA A 114 19.75 -17.09 28.90
CA ALA A 114 19.54 -16.11 29.96
C ALA A 114 20.36 -14.80 29.82
N GLU A 115 21.54 -14.84 29.18
CA GLU A 115 22.44 -13.68 29.01
C GLU A 115 22.50 -13.15 27.56
N GLU A 116 21.38 -13.16 26.86
CA GLU A 116 21.25 -12.84 25.43
C GLU A 116 21.96 -11.54 24.98
N ALA A 117 21.79 -10.44 25.71
CA ALA A 117 22.41 -9.15 25.36
C ALA A 117 23.95 -9.20 25.43
N LYS A 118 24.51 -9.84 26.46
CA LYS A 118 25.97 -10.03 26.60
C LYS A 118 26.51 -10.93 25.51
N PHE A 119 25.79 -12.02 25.20
CA PHE A 119 26.16 -12.92 24.11
C PHE A 119 26.24 -12.18 22.76
N PHE A 120 25.20 -11.41 22.40
CA PHE A 120 25.20 -10.68 21.13
C PHE A 120 26.26 -9.56 21.08
N ASN A 121 26.49 -8.84 22.18
CA ASN A 121 27.57 -7.85 22.24
C ASN A 121 28.96 -8.50 22.10
N ALA A 122 29.18 -9.66 22.72
CA ALA A 122 30.44 -10.41 22.56
C ALA A 122 30.65 -10.86 21.11
N ILE A 123 29.62 -11.41 20.46
CA ILE A 123 29.69 -11.83 19.05
C ILE A 123 29.90 -10.63 18.11
N ALA A 124 29.22 -9.50 18.35
CA ALA A 124 29.42 -8.27 17.57
C ALA A 124 30.87 -7.76 17.69
N LEU A 125 31.42 -7.70 18.91
CA LEU A 125 32.81 -7.29 19.15
C LEU A 125 33.84 -8.24 18.53
N ILE A 126 33.59 -9.56 18.52
CA ILE A 126 34.47 -10.53 17.83
C ILE A 126 34.52 -10.21 16.34
N LEU A 127 33.36 -9.98 15.70
CA LEU A 127 33.29 -9.68 14.27
C LEU A 127 33.85 -8.29 13.92
N ASP A 128 33.60 -7.27 14.73
CA ASP A 128 34.22 -5.95 14.55
C ASP A 128 35.75 -6.02 14.73
N PHE A 129 36.24 -6.88 15.63
CA PHE A 129 37.67 -7.13 15.80
C PHE A 129 38.28 -7.80 14.56
N GLU A 130 37.62 -8.79 13.95
CA GLU A 130 38.05 -9.37 12.65
C GLU A 130 38.15 -8.30 11.55
N VAL A 131 37.20 -7.35 11.51
CA VAL A 131 37.24 -6.21 10.56
C VAL A 131 38.41 -5.27 10.89
N SER A 132 38.68 -4.99 12.15
CA SER A 132 39.85 -4.21 12.59
C SER A 132 41.18 -4.89 12.19
N LEU A 133 41.29 -6.20 12.40
CA LEU A 133 42.47 -6.99 12.03
C LEU A 133 42.69 -7.04 10.51
N PHE A 134 41.60 -7.13 9.73
CA PHE A 134 41.68 -7.00 8.26
C PHE A 134 42.26 -5.65 7.80
N LEU A 135 41.88 -4.55 8.48
CA LEU A 135 42.30 -3.20 8.09
C LEU A 135 43.73 -2.87 8.54
N ASN A 136 44.14 -3.37 9.70
CA ASN A 136 45.35 -2.91 10.39
C ASN A 136 46.47 -3.96 10.46
N VAL A 137 46.18 -5.26 10.24
CA VAL A 137 47.12 -6.37 10.42
C VAL A 137 47.38 -7.14 9.13
N ASP A 138 46.40 -7.85 8.58
CA ASP A 138 46.60 -8.75 7.42
C ASP A 138 45.33 -8.91 6.55
N PRO A 139 45.42 -8.96 5.20
CA PRO A 139 44.25 -9.22 4.34
C PRO A 139 43.54 -10.57 4.57
N ILE A 140 44.19 -11.59 5.16
CA ILE A 140 43.62 -12.93 5.41
C ILE A 140 42.33 -12.86 6.24
N PHE A 141 42.25 -11.95 7.22
CA PHE A 141 41.06 -11.80 8.08
C PHE A 141 39.77 -11.48 7.31
N LYS A 142 39.87 -10.99 6.06
CA LYS A 142 38.71 -10.79 5.18
C LYS A 142 37.93 -12.08 4.94
N GLN A 143 38.64 -13.21 4.73
CA GLN A 143 37.99 -14.50 4.49
C GLN A 143 37.46 -15.09 5.80
N VAL A 144 38.24 -14.97 6.87
CA VAL A 144 37.86 -15.35 8.24
C VAL A 144 36.51 -14.73 8.60
N TYR A 145 36.32 -13.43 8.36
CA TYR A 145 35.06 -12.72 8.60
C TYR A 145 33.84 -13.32 7.87
N TYR A 146 33.98 -13.69 6.60
CA TYR A 146 32.88 -14.34 5.86
C TYR A 146 32.61 -15.76 6.39
N ASP A 147 33.64 -16.51 6.77
CA ASP A 147 33.51 -17.85 7.35
C ASP A 147 32.87 -17.80 8.75
N SER A 148 33.29 -16.85 9.59
CA SER A 148 32.75 -16.57 10.92
C SER A 148 31.28 -16.19 10.87
N ILE A 149 30.87 -15.23 10.02
CA ILE A 149 29.44 -14.90 9.87
C ILE A 149 28.68 -16.10 9.33
N SER A 150 29.19 -16.80 8.30
CA SER A 150 28.52 -17.98 7.78
C SER A 150 28.32 -19.05 8.86
N LYS A 151 29.26 -19.22 9.77
CA LYS A 151 29.17 -20.14 10.90
C LYS A 151 28.12 -19.68 11.93
N ILE A 152 28.18 -18.43 12.37
CA ILE A 152 27.23 -17.83 13.33
C ILE A 152 25.81 -17.93 12.78
N THR A 153 25.58 -17.53 11.53
CA THR A 153 24.24 -17.58 10.92
C THR A 153 23.71 -19.01 10.84
N LYS A 154 24.56 -19.98 10.46
CA LYS A 154 24.18 -21.41 10.40
C LYS A 154 23.88 -21.98 11.79
N GLN A 155 24.55 -21.53 12.85
CA GLN A 155 24.29 -21.98 14.22
C GLN A 155 23.05 -21.34 14.85
N LEU A 156 22.93 -20.02 14.81
CA LEU A 156 21.80 -19.31 15.43
C LEU A 156 20.47 -19.64 14.76
N PHE A 157 20.46 -19.86 13.44
CA PHE A 157 19.27 -20.28 12.71
C PHE A 157 18.73 -21.66 13.15
N LEU A 158 19.60 -22.57 13.62
CA LEU A 158 19.19 -23.87 14.17
C LEU A 158 18.57 -23.76 15.58
N ILE A 159 18.77 -22.63 16.28
CA ILE A 159 18.18 -22.37 17.60
C ILE A 159 16.75 -21.85 17.42
N SER A 160 16.59 -20.67 16.80
CA SER A 160 15.27 -20.12 16.43
C SER A 160 15.40 -18.94 15.47
N THR A 161 14.32 -18.63 14.74
CA THR A 161 14.31 -17.47 13.82
C THR A 161 14.38 -16.13 14.58
N ALA A 162 13.83 -16.05 15.80
CA ALA A 162 13.90 -14.83 16.62
C ALA A 162 15.33 -14.52 17.10
N VAL A 163 16.14 -15.54 17.42
CA VAL A 163 17.54 -15.39 17.84
C VAL A 163 18.42 -14.91 16.67
N ILE A 164 18.28 -15.50 15.49
CA ILE A 164 19.01 -15.02 14.30
C ILE A 164 18.53 -13.62 13.86
N GLU A 165 17.24 -13.28 14.02
CA GLU A 165 16.73 -11.95 13.68
C GLU A 165 17.35 -10.83 14.55
N LYS A 166 17.66 -11.11 15.83
CA LYS A 166 18.41 -10.18 16.69
C LYS A 166 19.82 -9.96 16.15
N PHE A 167 20.58 -11.04 15.92
CA PHE A 167 21.91 -10.96 15.29
C PHE A 167 21.90 -10.25 13.93
N TRP A 168 20.85 -10.43 13.12
CA TRP A 168 20.75 -9.80 11.80
C TRP A 168 20.79 -8.27 11.85
N SER A 169 20.38 -7.67 12.97
CA SER A 169 20.45 -6.23 13.20
C SER A 169 21.90 -5.71 13.19
N TYR A 170 22.88 -6.51 13.65
CA TYR A 170 24.30 -6.18 13.52
C TYR A 170 24.71 -6.10 12.03
N LEU A 171 24.34 -7.09 11.22
CA LEU A 171 24.70 -7.05 9.78
C LEU A 171 24.09 -5.84 9.07
N GLU A 172 22.85 -5.47 9.41
CA GLU A 172 22.18 -4.27 8.90
C GLU A 172 22.89 -2.97 9.35
N THR A 173 23.32 -2.83 10.60
CA THR A 173 24.07 -1.63 11.05
C THR A 173 25.45 -1.53 10.40
N ARG A 174 26.09 -2.67 10.09
CA ARG A 174 27.43 -2.73 9.48
C ARG A 174 27.44 -2.61 7.95
N VAL A 175 26.30 -2.54 7.26
CA VAL A 175 26.22 -2.35 5.78
C VAL A 175 27.16 -1.24 5.25
N PRO A 176 27.26 -0.04 5.86
CA PRO A 176 28.15 1.02 5.37
C PRO A 176 29.64 0.66 5.48
N ILE A 177 30.03 -0.16 6.45
CA ILE A 177 31.42 -0.65 6.62
C ILE A 177 31.68 -1.75 5.59
N ILE A 178 30.74 -2.70 5.44
CA ILE A 178 30.84 -3.77 4.44
C ILE A 178 31.02 -3.17 3.04
N LEU A 179 30.19 -2.21 2.64
CA LEU A 179 30.26 -1.57 1.32
C LEU A 179 31.53 -0.72 1.09
N LYS A 180 32.07 -0.05 2.12
CA LYS A 180 33.21 0.88 1.95
C LYS A 180 34.58 0.25 2.19
N LYS A 181 34.67 -0.68 3.15
CA LYS A 181 35.93 -1.24 3.64
C LYS A 181 36.17 -2.69 3.16
N LEU A 182 35.14 -3.54 3.16
CA LEU A 182 35.29 -5.00 2.95
C LEU A 182 35.00 -5.44 1.51
N TYR A 183 33.83 -5.08 0.98
CA TYR A 183 33.30 -5.62 -0.27
C TYR A 183 33.97 -4.99 -1.50
N GLN A 184 34.52 -5.84 -2.37
CA GLN A 184 35.23 -5.44 -3.60
C GLN A 184 34.60 -6.04 -4.87
N ASN A 185 33.38 -6.59 -4.76
CA ASN A 185 32.65 -7.29 -5.83
C ASN A 185 33.47 -8.42 -6.53
N THR A 186 34.31 -9.13 -5.77
CA THR A 186 34.97 -10.32 -6.30
C THR A 186 33.97 -11.48 -6.46
N PRO A 187 34.21 -12.46 -7.35
CA PRO A 187 33.34 -13.63 -7.48
C PRO A 187 33.24 -14.45 -6.19
N SER A 188 34.32 -14.52 -5.39
CA SER A 188 34.36 -15.29 -4.14
C SER A 188 33.47 -14.66 -3.08
N GLU A 189 33.63 -13.37 -2.82
CA GLU A 189 32.83 -12.62 -1.83
C GLU A 189 31.33 -12.69 -2.14
N ARG A 190 30.96 -12.56 -3.43
CA ARG A 190 29.58 -12.74 -3.87
C ARG A 190 29.05 -14.14 -3.58
N MET A 191 29.86 -15.18 -3.81
CA MET A 191 29.45 -16.55 -3.54
C MET A 191 29.22 -16.78 -2.04
N SER A 192 30.14 -16.32 -1.18
CA SER A 192 30.00 -16.45 0.28
C SER A 192 28.76 -15.73 0.82
N LEU A 193 28.51 -14.48 0.39
CA LEU A 193 27.32 -13.73 0.78
C LEU A 193 26.02 -14.37 0.29
N LEU A 194 26.00 -14.86 -0.96
CA LEU A 194 24.84 -15.54 -1.54
C LEU A 194 24.59 -16.90 -0.89
N GLU A 195 25.63 -17.70 -0.60
CA GLU A 195 25.48 -18.98 0.09
C GLU A 195 24.87 -18.78 1.48
N MET A 196 25.42 -17.85 2.27
CA MET A 196 24.93 -17.50 3.60
C MET A 196 23.46 -17.07 3.57
N CYS A 197 23.11 -16.13 2.69
CA CYS A 197 21.75 -15.59 2.66
C CYS A 197 20.74 -16.56 2.04
N ASN A 198 21.12 -17.31 0.99
CA ASN A 198 20.26 -18.34 0.41
C ASN A 198 20.01 -19.45 1.43
N HIS A 199 20.99 -19.86 2.23
CA HIS A 199 20.79 -20.83 3.31
C HIS A 199 19.70 -20.37 4.29
N LEU A 200 19.75 -19.12 4.73
CA LEU A 200 18.74 -18.52 5.62
C LEU A 200 17.35 -18.46 4.97
N THR A 201 17.25 -18.15 3.67
CA THR A 201 15.94 -18.04 3.00
C THR A 201 15.37 -19.37 2.54
N ASP A 202 16.20 -20.33 2.09
CA ASP A 202 15.74 -21.58 1.47
C ASP A 202 15.32 -22.62 2.50
N ASN A 203 15.96 -22.66 3.68
CA ASN A 203 15.54 -23.53 4.80
C ASN A 203 14.08 -23.25 5.24
N LEU A 204 13.61 -22.01 5.07
CA LEU A 204 12.24 -21.58 5.39
C LEU A 204 11.21 -21.90 4.28
N ILE A 205 11.65 -22.46 3.14
CA ILE A 205 10.76 -22.80 2.01
C ILE A 205 10.36 -24.27 2.09
N VAL A 206 9.21 -24.51 2.72
CA VAL A 206 8.59 -25.84 2.71
C VAL A 206 8.05 -26.17 1.32
N LYS A 207 8.41 -27.36 0.81
CA LYS A 207 7.92 -27.89 -0.47
C LYS A 207 7.10 -29.15 -0.24
N ASN A 208 6.05 -29.30 -1.04
CA ASN A 208 5.21 -30.50 -1.06
C ASN A 208 5.85 -31.64 -1.87
N LYS A 209 5.23 -32.83 -1.82
CA LYS A 209 5.70 -34.05 -2.51
C LYS A 209 5.90 -33.88 -4.02
N GLU A 210 5.20 -32.92 -4.63
CA GLU A 210 5.29 -32.57 -6.05
C GLU A 210 6.37 -31.50 -6.36
N GLY A 211 7.12 -31.03 -5.36
CA GLY A 211 8.15 -30.00 -5.48
C GLY A 211 7.65 -28.55 -5.39
N GLN A 212 6.33 -28.34 -5.44
CA GLN A 212 5.68 -27.04 -5.30
C GLN A 212 5.86 -26.44 -3.89
N ARG A 213 5.94 -25.12 -3.77
CA ARG A 213 5.99 -24.43 -2.47
C ARG A 213 4.63 -24.51 -1.78
N ASP A 214 4.63 -24.93 -0.51
CA ASP A 214 3.41 -25.01 0.30
C ASP A 214 3.28 -23.76 1.18
N SER A 215 2.28 -22.93 0.91
CA SER A 215 1.90 -21.79 1.76
C SER A 215 1.40 -22.23 3.13
N TYR A 216 0.65 -23.33 3.21
CA TYR A 216 -0.02 -23.75 4.45
C TYR A 216 0.94 -24.35 5.49
N LYS A 217 2.11 -24.85 5.06
CA LYS A 217 3.19 -25.28 5.96
C LYS A 217 4.26 -24.21 6.19
N LYS A 218 4.17 -23.07 5.51
CA LYS A 218 5.10 -21.97 5.66
C LYS A 218 4.64 -21.09 6.81
N ASP A 219 5.55 -20.89 7.76
CA ASP A 219 5.34 -19.93 8.84
C ASP A 219 5.49 -18.49 8.29
N SER A 220 4.37 -17.76 8.25
CA SER A 220 4.32 -16.37 7.78
C SER A 220 5.06 -15.38 8.70
N PHE A 221 5.31 -15.70 9.98
CA PHE A 221 6.08 -14.80 10.85
C PHE A 221 7.53 -14.65 10.36
N ASN A 222 8.07 -15.68 9.71
CA ASN A 222 9.44 -15.68 9.17
C ASN A 222 9.57 -14.90 7.84
N ASP A 223 8.49 -14.39 7.25
CA ASP A 223 8.57 -13.56 6.02
C ASP A 223 9.25 -12.21 6.28
N GLN A 224 9.10 -11.63 7.48
CA GLN A 224 9.80 -10.40 7.86
C GLN A 224 11.32 -10.62 7.81
N PHE A 225 11.80 -11.70 8.43
CA PHE A 225 13.21 -12.06 8.41
C PHE A 225 13.70 -12.38 6.98
N GLN A 226 12.94 -13.14 6.18
CA GLN A 226 13.30 -13.37 4.76
C GLN A 226 13.38 -12.07 3.96
N ALA A 227 12.51 -11.09 4.22
CA ALA A 227 12.55 -9.79 3.57
C ALA A 227 13.81 -9.01 3.96
N ARG A 228 14.12 -8.93 5.27
CA ARG A 228 15.36 -8.30 5.80
C ARG A 228 16.62 -8.89 5.15
N VAL A 229 16.72 -10.22 5.09
CA VAL A 229 17.84 -10.93 4.44
C VAL A 229 17.96 -10.57 2.95
N ARG A 230 16.83 -10.52 2.21
CA ARG A 230 16.84 -10.13 0.79
C ARG A 230 17.21 -8.65 0.60
N PHE A 231 16.70 -7.75 1.44
CA PHE A 231 17.03 -6.32 1.39
C PHE A 231 18.52 -6.06 1.62
N PHE A 232 19.13 -6.78 2.56
CA PHE A 232 20.58 -6.74 2.80
C PHE A 232 21.39 -7.12 1.54
N ILE A 233 21.10 -8.26 0.90
CA ILE A 233 21.77 -8.67 -0.35
C ILE A 233 21.60 -7.61 -1.44
N THR A 234 20.37 -7.13 -1.66
CA THR A 234 20.09 -6.14 -2.72
C THR A 234 20.69 -4.76 -2.44
N SER A 235 21.12 -4.49 -1.21
CA SER A 235 21.85 -3.27 -0.84
C SER A 235 23.36 -3.40 -1.06
N ILE A 236 23.89 -4.63 -1.16
CA ILE A 236 25.32 -4.92 -1.33
C ILE A 236 25.67 -5.26 -2.79
N LEU A 237 24.82 -6.04 -3.47
CA LEU A 237 25.05 -6.43 -4.87
C LEU A 237 24.62 -5.33 -5.84
N ASN A 238 25.40 -5.11 -6.89
CA ASN A 238 25.06 -4.13 -7.92
C ASN A 238 23.83 -4.57 -8.71
N PHE A 239 22.97 -3.62 -9.10
CA PHE A 239 21.73 -3.93 -9.83
C PHE A 239 21.96 -4.66 -11.16
N GLU A 240 23.08 -4.40 -11.85
CA GLU A 240 23.38 -5.09 -13.12
C GLU A 240 23.96 -6.51 -12.94
N ASP A 241 24.36 -6.92 -11.73
CA ASP A 241 25.02 -8.21 -11.51
C ASP A 241 24.12 -9.39 -11.91
N ASN A 242 24.68 -10.32 -12.69
CA ASN A 242 23.99 -11.53 -13.16
C ASN A 242 23.55 -12.46 -12.01
N THR A 243 24.08 -12.26 -10.81
CA THR A 243 23.82 -13.06 -9.62
C THR A 243 22.87 -12.39 -8.62
N GLY A 244 22.71 -11.06 -8.66
CA GLY A 244 21.87 -10.31 -7.71
C GLY A 244 20.40 -10.21 -8.12
N LEU A 245 20.11 -10.33 -9.42
CA LEU A 245 18.77 -10.40 -9.96
C LEU A 245 18.53 -11.73 -10.67
N ASN A 246 17.38 -12.35 -10.40
CA ASN A 246 16.86 -13.47 -11.17
C ASN A 246 16.55 -13.01 -12.61
N LYS A 247 17.56 -13.03 -13.48
CA LYS A 247 17.39 -12.80 -14.94
C LYS A 247 16.61 -13.94 -15.62
N TYR A 248 16.38 -15.03 -14.89
CA TYR A 248 15.49 -16.14 -15.24
C TYR A 248 14.20 -16.09 -14.43
N PHE A 249 13.05 -16.25 -15.09
CA PHE A 249 11.73 -16.31 -14.44
C PHE A 249 11.57 -17.60 -13.62
N HIS A 250 12.08 -17.60 -12.40
CA HIS A 250 11.70 -18.57 -11.38
C HIS A 250 10.31 -18.22 -10.84
N VAL A 251 9.29 -18.82 -11.46
CA VAL A 251 7.93 -18.85 -10.91
C VAL A 251 7.98 -19.48 -9.52
N SER A 252 7.29 -18.90 -8.53
CA SER A 252 7.31 -19.42 -7.16
C SER A 252 6.66 -20.81 -7.00
N ASP A 253 5.98 -21.30 -8.05
CA ASP A 253 5.32 -22.61 -8.16
C ASP A 253 4.59 -23.00 -6.87
N ARG A 254 3.64 -22.14 -6.47
CA ARG A 254 2.87 -22.30 -5.24
C ARG A 254 1.74 -23.31 -5.45
N ALA A 255 1.56 -24.21 -4.50
CA ALA A 255 0.39 -25.08 -4.48
C ALA A 255 -0.90 -24.26 -4.48
N SER A 256 -1.92 -24.71 -5.21
CA SER A 256 -3.26 -24.12 -5.16
C SER A 256 -4.10 -24.74 -4.05
N SER A 257 -4.82 -23.93 -3.29
CA SER A 257 -5.79 -24.39 -2.29
C SER A 257 -6.83 -25.32 -2.92
N SER A 258 -7.12 -26.46 -2.29
CA SER A 258 -8.05 -27.47 -2.80
C SER A 258 -9.29 -27.63 -1.90
N ILE A 259 -10.05 -26.55 -1.71
CA ILE A 259 -11.35 -26.61 -1.02
C ILE A 259 -12.40 -27.14 -2.00
N GLN A 260 -13.23 -28.09 -1.55
CA GLN A 260 -14.43 -28.50 -2.27
C GLN A 260 -15.58 -27.57 -1.91
N THR A 261 -16.08 -26.80 -2.87
CA THR A 261 -17.23 -25.89 -2.66
C THR A 261 -18.42 -26.34 -3.50
N LYS A 262 -19.64 -26.03 -3.05
CA LYS A 262 -20.88 -26.30 -3.81
C LYS A 262 -21.26 -25.16 -4.76
N ASP A 263 -20.53 -24.04 -4.69
CA ASP A 263 -20.80 -22.84 -5.47
C ASP A 263 -19.89 -22.83 -6.72
N PRO A 264 -20.45 -22.94 -7.95
CA PRO A 264 -19.66 -22.97 -9.18
C PRO A 264 -18.79 -21.71 -9.38
N TYR A 265 -19.18 -20.56 -8.82
CA TYR A 265 -18.39 -19.34 -8.91
C TYR A 265 -17.11 -19.42 -8.05
N LEU A 266 -17.23 -19.96 -6.82
CA LEU A 266 -16.07 -20.16 -5.95
C LEU A 266 -15.16 -21.29 -6.46
N GLU A 267 -15.73 -22.36 -7.00
CA GLU A 267 -14.96 -23.43 -7.66
C GLU A 267 -14.16 -22.89 -8.86
N ASP A 268 -14.80 -22.11 -9.75
CA ASP A 268 -14.11 -21.45 -10.86
C ASP A 268 -13.02 -20.49 -10.34
N LEU A 269 -13.27 -19.71 -9.28
CA LEU A 269 -12.29 -18.80 -8.68
C LEU A 269 -11.06 -19.53 -8.11
N LEU A 270 -11.27 -20.62 -7.36
CA LEU A 270 -10.18 -21.45 -6.81
C LEU A 270 -9.37 -22.15 -7.92
N GLU A 271 -10.02 -22.61 -8.99
CA GLU A 271 -9.31 -23.18 -10.14
C GLU A 271 -8.44 -22.16 -10.87
N ILE A 272 -8.91 -20.91 -11.03
CA ILE A 272 -8.13 -19.86 -11.69
C ILE A 272 -6.85 -19.52 -10.90
N GLN A 273 -6.82 -19.71 -9.58
CA GLN A 273 -5.59 -19.51 -8.79
C GLN A 273 -4.43 -20.41 -9.26
N LYS A 274 -4.70 -21.58 -9.85
CA LYS A 274 -3.67 -22.43 -10.48
C LYS A 274 -2.95 -21.71 -11.62
N LEU A 275 -3.70 -20.92 -12.39
CA LEU A 275 -3.17 -20.11 -13.49
C LEU A 275 -2.35 -18.91 -12.97
N PHE A 276 -2.78 -18.29 -11.86
CA PHE A 276 -2.05 -17.21 -11.20
C PHE A 276 -0.72 -17.72 -10.60
N ASN A 277 -0.74 -18.89 -9.95
CA ASN A 277 0.41 -19.46 -9.27
C ASN A 277 1.49 -19.98 -10.25
N ASN A 278 1.10 -20.50 -11.42
CA ASN A 278 2.06 -20.98 -12.43
C ASN A 278 1.59 -20.77 -13.90
N PRO A 279 1.67 -19.53 -14.43
CA PRO A 279 1.25 -19.26 -15.81
C PRO A 279 2.17 -19.90 -16.87
N LEU A 280 3.46 -20.13 -16.57
CA LEU A 280 4.42 -20.72 -17.51
C LEU A 280 4.13 -22.19 -17.81
N GLN A 281 3.64 -22.97 -16.83
CA GLN A 281 3.30 -24.39 -17.02
C GLN A 281 2.25 -24.58 -18.13
N TYR A 282 1.33 -23.63 -18.28
CA TYR A 282 0.25 -23.65 -19.27
C TYR A 282 0.68 -23.22 -20.68
N LEU A 283 1.88 -22.66 -20.85
CA LEU A 283 2.46 -22.39 -22.19
C LEU A 283 2.92 -23.67 -22.91
N LYS A 284 3.15 -24.77 -22.17
CA LYS A 284 3.52 -26.08 -22.75
C LYS A 284 2.34 -26.67 -23.53
N ARG A 285 2.62 -27.22 -24.72
CA ARG A 285 1.60 -27.80 -25.63
C ARG A 285 0.67 -28.81 -24.95
N GLU A 286 1.23 -29.64 -24.07
CA GLU A 286 0.50 -30.63 -23.25
C GLU A 286 -0.64 -30.04 -22.43
N ASN A 287 -0.46 -28.81 -21.90
CA ASN A 287 -1.40 -28.16 -21.00
C ASN A 287 -2.39 -27.21 -21.69
N GLN A 288 -2.28 -27.01 -23.01
CA GLN A 288 -3.15 -26.08 -23.76
C GLN A 288 -4.64 -26.44 -23.67
N LYS A 289 -4.99 -27.74 -23.59
CA LYS A 289 -6.37 -28.19 -23.35
C LYS A 289 -6.91 -27.71 -21.99
N LYS A 290 -6.10 -27.82 -20.94
CA LYS A 290 -6.44 -27.33 -19.59
C LYS A 290 -6.53 -25.79 -19.57
N LEU A 291 -5.61 -25.11 -20.24
CA LEU A 291 -5.62 -23.65 -20.38
C LEU A 291 -6.92 -23.16 -21.04
N ARG A 292 -7.41 -23.79 -22.12
CA ARG A 292 -8.66 -23.38 -22.78
C ARG A 292 -9.88 -23.48 -21.82
N VAL A 293 -9.92 -24.47 -20.94
CA VAL A 293 -10.96 -24.57 -19.91
C VAL A 293 -10.83 -23.43 -18.89
N LEU A 294 -9.62 -23.19 -18.37
CA LEU A 294 -9.34 -22.11 -17.42
C LEU A 294 -9.65 -20.72 -18.00
N VAL A 295 -9.37 -20.47 -19.29
CA VAL A 295 -9.72 -19.22 -19.99
C VAL A 295 -11.24 -18.98 -19.94
N GLY A 296 -12.05 -20.01 -20.21
CA GLY A 296 -13.50 -19.91 -20.11
C GLY A 296 -14.00 -19.64 -18.69
N LYS A 297 -13.29 -20.13 -17.66
CA LYS A 297 -13.56 -19.80 -16.24
C LYS A 297 -13.17 -18.35 -15.94
N VAL A 298 -12.00 -17.88 -16.40
CA VAL A 298 -11.54 -16.48 -16.26
C VAL A 298 -12.53 -15.50 -16.88
N GLU A 299 -13.06 -15.79 -18.07
CA GLU A 299 -14.07 -14.94 -18.72
C GLU A 299 -15.38 -14.83 -17.91
N LYS A 300 -15.81 -15.89 -17.23
CA LYS A 300 -17.00 -15.85 -16.36
C LYS A 300 -16.73 -15.07 -15.08
N VAL A 301 -15.67 -15.43 -14.35
CA VAL A 301 -15.34 -14.84 -13.04
C VAL A 301 -15.01 -13.36 -13.19
N SER A 302 -14.31 -12.94 -14.25
CA SER A 302 -14.06 -11.52 -14.50
C SER A 302 -15.34 -10.71 -14.76
N LYS A 303 -16.30 -11.25 -15.54
CA LYS A 303 -17.60 -10.57 -15.78
C LYS A 303 -18.38 -10.41 -14.49
N GLU A 304 -18.48 -11.46 -13.69
CA GLU A 304 -19.20 -11.41 -12.40
C GLU A 304 -18.56 -10.41 -11.43
N LEU A 305 -17.22 -10.44 -11.29
CA LEU A 305 -16.48 -9.48 -10.46
C LEU A 305 -16.68 -8.02 -10.91
N LEU A 306 -16.67 -7.76 -12.22
CA LEU A 306 -16.88 -6.42 -12.79
C LEU A 306 -18.32 -5.94 -12.56
N ILE A 307 -19.32 -6.81 -12.63
CA ILE A 307 -20.73 -6.47 -12.31
C ILE A 307 -20.85 -6.10 -10.83
N GLN A 308 -20.33 -6.94 -9.93
CA GLN A 308 -20.38 -6.70 -8.49
C GLN A 308 -19.64 -5.41 -8.08
N GLU A 309 -18.47 -5.15 -8.68
CA GLU A 309 -17.73 -3.92 -8.41
C GLU A 309 -18.42 -2.68 -9.00
N ASN A 310 -19.06 -2.77 -10.17
CA ASN A 310 -19.85 -1.68 -10.72
C ASN A 310 -21.07 -1.33 -9.84
N ILE A 311 -21.77 -2.35 -9.31
CA ILE A 311 -22.85 -2.15 -8.33
C ILE A 311 -22.31 -1.47 -7.07
N PHE A 312 -21.17 -1.94 -6.54
CA PHE A 312 -20.53 -1.32 -5.38
C PHE A 312 -20.16 0.15 -5.65
N ARG A 313 -19.50 0.47 -6.77
CA ARG A 313 -19.10 1.84 -7.13
C ARG A 313 -20.25 2.77 -7.47
N SER A 314 -21.39 2.22 -7.92
CA SER A 314 -22.63 3.00 -8.08
C SER A 314 -23.17 3.48 -6.73
N SER A 315 -22.96 2.72 -5.65
CA SER A 315 -23.32 3.11 -4.28
C SER A 315 -22.22 3.91 -3.55
N HIS A 316 -20.95 3.67 -3.90
CA HIS A 316 -19.77 4.28 -3.30
C HIS A 316 -18.87 4.85 -4.42
N PRO A 317 -19.21 6.03 -4.99
CA PRO A 317 -18.44 6.62 -6.06
C PRO A 317 -16.98 6.90 -5.64
N SER A 318 -16.07 6.81 -6.62
CA SER A 318 -14.65 7.09 -6.43
C SER A 318 -14.42 8.54 -5.95
N TRP A 319 -13.44 8.74 -5.07
CA TRP A 319 -13.15 10.04 -4.48
C TRP A 319 -12.67 11.05 -5.53
N ASP A 320 -13.04 12.32 -5.35
CA ASP A 320 -12.54 13.42 -6.19
C ASP A 320 -11.02 13.57 -6.00
N GLN A 321 -10.28 13.52 -7.11
CA GLN A 321 -8.83 13.69 -7.19
C GLN A 321 -8.32 15.02 -6.60
N PHE A 322 -9.19 16.02 -6.44
CA PHE A 322 -8.85 17.32 -5.84
C PHE A 322 -9.26 17.41 -4.35
N LEU A 323 -9.87 16.37 -3.78
CA LEU A 323 -10.27 16.33 -2.37
C LEU A 323 -9.06 16.04 -1.48
N ILE A 324 -8.35 17.11 -1.08
CA ILE A 324 -7.35 17.04 -0.03
C ILE A 324 -8.09 16.85 1.30
N LEU A 325 -8.12 15.62 1.81
CA LEU A 325 -8.61 15.32 3.15
C LEU A 325 -7.75 16.08 4.19
N PRO A 326 -8.36 16.65 5.24
CA PRO A 326 -7.59 17.28 6.32
C PRO A 326 -6.67 16.25 6.98
N PRO A 327 -5.48 16.64 7.46
CA PRO A 327 -4.61 15.73 8.18
C PRO A 327 -5.32 15.21 9.43
N LYS A 328 -5.24 13.89 9.65
CA LYS A 328 -5.74 13.22 10.86
C LYS A 328 -5.21 13.91 12.12
N SER A 329 -6.05 13.98 13.15
CA SER A 329 -5.64 14.54 14.45
C SER A 329 -4.52 13.70 15.06
N GLU A 330 -3.72 14.29 15.95
CA GLU A 330 -2.62 13.60 16.61
C GLU A 330 -3.14 12.40 17.43
N ALA A 331 -4.22 12.58 18.19
CA ALA A 331 -4.89 11.48 18.90
C ALA A 331 -5.38 10.35 17.97
N GLU A 332 -5.86 10.66 16.75
CA GLU A 332 -6.23 9.62 15.78
C GLU A 332 -4.98 8.91 15.22
N LYS A 333 -3.89 9.63 14.96
CA LYS A 333 -2.62 9.02 14.53
C LYS A 333 -2.08 8.08 15.61
N ASP A 334 -2.04 8.52 16.86
CA ASP A 334 -1.52 7.74 17.98
C ASP A 334 -2.36 6.47 18.18
N TYR A 335 -3.69 6.60 18.22
CA TYR A 335 -4.61 5.46 18.26
C TYR A 335 -4.40 4.48 17.09
N LEU A 336 -4.22 4.98 15.86
CA LEU A 336 -3.95 4.13 14.71
C LEU A 336 -2.58 3.46 14.80
N THR A 337 -1.54 4.14 15.30
CA THR A 337 -0.22 3.51 15.51
C THR A 337 -0.27 2.41 16.56
N GLU A 338 -0.99 2.59 17.68
CA GLU A 338 -1.17 1.54 18.69
C GLU A 338 -2.03 0.37 18.18
N LYS A 339 -3.07 0.68 17.39
CA LYS A 339 -3.93 -0.34 16.77
C LYS A 339 -3.19 -1.20 15.75
N PHE A 340 -2.35 -0.58 14.92
CA PHE A 340 -1.63 -1.28 13.87
C PHE A 340 -0.30 -1.90 14.34
N SER A 341 0.33 -1.41 15.40
CA SER A 341 1.51 -2.07 15.99
C SER A 341 1.20 -3.44 16.58
N LYS A 342 -0.05 -3.65 17.03
CA LYS A 342 -0.54 -4.94 17.55
C LYS A 342 -1.15 -5.86 16.48
N SER A 343 -1.36 -5.38 15.25
CA SER A 343 -1.97 -6.20 14.19
C SER A 343 -0.91 -6.93 13.37
N SER A 344 -0.83 -8.25 13.52
CA SER A 344 -0.02 -9.10 12.64
C SER A 344 -0.63 -9.15 11.23
N TYR A 345 0.10 -8.62 10.24
CA TYR A 345 -0.30 -8.75 8.83
C TYR A 345 0.11 -10.13 8.31
N VAL A 346 -0.88 -10.98 8.07
CA VAL A 346 -0.69 -12.30 7.43
C VAL A 346 -1.10 -12.18 5.96
N PRO A 347 -0.18 -12.37 4.98
CA PRO A 347 -0.47 -12.19 3.56
C PRO A 347 -1.23 -13.37 2.93
N GLU A 348 -1.34 -14.50 3.62
CA GLU A 348 -1.92 -15.75 3.09
C GLU A 348 -3.27 -16.05 3.77
N ASN A 349 -4.27 -16.43 2.97
CA ASN A 349 -5.56 -16.89 3.49
C ASN A 349 -5.42 -18.35 3.95
N TYR A 350 -5.20 -18.53 5.25
CA TYR A 350 -5.16 -19.83 5.90
C TYR A 350 -6.59 -20.39 6.05
N PHE A 351 -6.83 -21.55 5.42
CA PHE A 351 -8.09 -22.28 5.48
C PHE A 351 -7.97 -23.44 6.48
N ILE A 352 -8.94 -23.59 7.36
CA ILE A 352 -8.88 -24.51 8.50
C ILE A 352 -8.83 -25.97 8.01
N SER A 353 -9.60 -26.29 6.96
CA SER A 353 -9.70 -27.63 6.38
C SER A 353 -8.42 -28.15 5.71
N LEU A 354 -7.37 -27.33 5.62
CA LEU A 354 -6.06 -27.73 5.07
C LEU A 354 -5.03 -28.07 6.16
N PHE A 355 -5.34 -27.78 7.43
CA PHE A 355 -4.51 -28.15 8.59
C PHE A 355 -5.00 -29.44 9.27
N GLN A 356 -6.31 -29.67 9.29
CA GLN A 356 -6.94 -30.88 9.81
C GLN A 356 -7.42 -31.76 8.65
N GLU A 357 -7.55 -33.07 8.85
CA GLU A 357 -7.81 -34.03 7.77
C GLU A 357 -9.22 -33.90 7.14
N ASN A 358 -9.39 -32.94 6.21
CA ASN A 358 -10.50 -32.83 5.27
C ASN A 358 -11.92 -33.00 5.87
N ASP A 359 -12.21 -32.40 7.03
CA ASP A 359 -13.59 -32.37 7.53
C ASP A 359 -14.47 -31.53 6.57
N ARG A 360 -15.56 -32.16 6.11
CA ARG A 360 -16.57 -31.53 5.25
C ARG A 360 -17.26 -30.33 5.92
N LYS A 361 -17.30 -30.28 7.26
CA LYS A 361 -17.83 -29.11 7.99
C LYS A 361 -16.90 -27.91 7.83
N GLN A 362 -15.62 -28.09 8.11
CA GLN A 362 -14.60 -27.06 7.97
C GLN A 362 -14.47 -26.56 6.53
N GLN A 363 -14.55 -27.46 5.53
CA GLN A 363 -14.57 -27.05 4.11
C GLN A 363 -15.78 -26.16 3.77
N ALA A 364 -16.93 -26.36 4.44
CA ALA A 364 -18.11 -25.50 4.25
C ALA A 364 -17.97 -24.15 4.98
N GLU A 365 -17.29 -24.12 6.13
CA GLU A 365 -16.94 -22.89 6.86
C GLU A 365 -15.91 -22.05 6.07
N ASP A 366 -14.84 -22.67 5.56
CA ASP A 366 -13.84 -22.04 4.68
C ASP A 366 -14.49 -21.47 3.40
N ALA A 367 -15.48 -22.16 2.83
CA ALA A 367 -16.25 -21.66 1.69
C ALA A 367 -17.13 -20.44 2.04
N GLN A 368 -17.68 -20.37 3.25
CA GLN A 368 -18.40 -19.19 3.74
C GLN A 368 -17.43 -18.02 3.97
N MET A 369 -16.28 -18.27 4.62
CA MET A 369 -15.22 -17.29 4.82
C MET A 369 -14.71 -16.71 3.49
N LEU A 370 -14.49 -17.55 2.47
CA LEU A 370 -14.08 -17.10 1.14
C LEU A 370 -15.15 -16.20 0.50
N ASN A 371 -16.44 -16.55 0.64
CA ASN A 371 -17.56 -15.71 0.19
C ASN A 371 -17.58 -14.34 0.91
N GLU A 372 -17.36 -14.31 2.22
CA GLU A 372 -17.28 -13.05 2.98
C GLU A 372 -16.07 -12.19 2.60
N ILE A 373 -14.92 -12.81 2.31
CA ILE A 373 -13.74 -12.11 1.79
C ILE A 373 -14.09 -11.47 0.43
N MET A 374 -14.71 -12.21 -0.50
CA MET A 374 -15.07 -11.70 -1.82
C MET A 374 -16.18 -10.63 -1.81
N ARG A 375 -16.98 -10.53 -0.74
CA ARG A 375 -17.89 -9.39 -0.51
C ARG A 375 -17.15 -8.07 -0.25
N LYS A 376 -15.90 -8.11 0.21
CA LYS A 376 -15.09 -6.90 0.45
C LYS A 376 -14.53 -6.35 -0.88
N PRO A 377 -14.62 -5.03 -1.15
CA PRO A 377 -14.17 -4.45 -2.42
C PRO A 377 -12.67 -4.66 -2.68
N VAL A 378 -11.85 -4.57 -1.63
CA VAL A 378 -10.38 -4.75 -1.73
C VAL A 378 -10.02 -6.13 -2.31
N ALA A 379 -10.70 -7.19 -1.87
CA ALA A 379 -10.45 -8.54 -2.38
C ALA A 379 -10.87 -8.70 -3.84
N ARG A 380 -12.03 -8.12 -4.25
CA ARG A 380 -12.43 -8.07 -5.66
C ARG A 380 -11.43 -7.31 -6.52
N MET A 381 -10.96 -6.14 -6.06
CA MET A 381 -9.96 -5.34 -6.77
C MET A 381 -8.66 -6.12 -6.97
N GLN A 382 -8.14 -6.79 -5.92
CA GLN A 382 -6.95 -7.64 -6.01
C GLN A 382 -7.14 -8.82 -6.98
N CYS A 383 -8.34 -9.43 -7.01
CA CYS A 383 -8.66 -10.50 -7.95
C CYS A 383 -8.71 -10.00 -9.40
N ILE A 384 -9.42 -8.89 -9.65
CA ILE A 384 -9.48 -8.23 -10.98
C ILE A 384 -8.08 -7.82 -11.46
N GLN A 385 -7.23 -7.28 -10.57
CA GLN A 385 -5.84 -6.93 -10.88
C GLN A 385 -5.02 -8.19 -11.24
N SER A 386 -5.16 -9.29 -10.52
CA SER A 386 -4.51 -10.57 -10.82
C SER A 386 -4.94 -11.11 -12.20
N ILE A 387 -6.24 -11.09 -12.49
CA ILE A 387 -6.78 -11.44 -13.82
C ILE A 387 -6.18 -10.54 -14.91
N TYR A 388 -6.12 -9.23 -14.67
CA TYR A 388 -5.61 -8.26 -15.64
C TYR A 388 -4.11 -8.47 -15.95
N VAL A 389 -3.28 -8.73 -14.94
CA VAL A 389 -1.84 -9.03 -15.13
C VAL A 389 -1.66 -10.32 -15.94
N VAL A 390 -2.37 -11.39 -15.61
CA VAL A 390 -2.27 -12.67 -16.35
C VAL A 390 -2.84 -12.58 -17.77
N ALA A 391 -3.95 -11.87 -17.96
CA ALA A 391 -4.48 -11.57 -19.29
C ALA A 391 -3.51 -10.71 -20.11
N HIS A 392 -2.83 -9.75 -19.48
CA HIS A 392 -1.78 -8.97 -20.14
C HIS A 392 -0.63 -9.88 -20.58
N PHE A 393 -0.07 -10.67 -19.66
CA PHE A 393 1.02 -11.61 -19.93
C PHE A 393 0.73 -12.50 -21.13
N PHE A 394 -0.40 -13.21 -21.14
CA PHE A 394 -0.74 -14.09 -22.26
C PHE A 394 -1.06 -13.35 -23.56
N SER A 395 -1.60 -12.12 -23.50
CA SER A 395 -1.82 -11.30 -24.71
C SER A 395 -0.52 -10.87 -25.39
N GLU A 396 0.53 -10.54 -24.62
CA GLU A 396 1.83 -10.11 -25.16
C GLU A 396 2.67 -11.29 -25.70
N LEU A 397 2.44 -12.51 -25.20
CA LEU A 397 3.12 -13.72 -25.67
C LEU A 397 2.69 -14.21 -27.07
N SER A 398 1.76 -13.53 -27.74
CA SER A 398 1.45 -13.81 -29.15
C SER A 398 2.63 -13.49 -30.07
N VAL A 399 2.79 -14.24 -31.16
CA VAL A 399 3.93 -14.08 -32.10
C VAL A 399 3.98 -12.65 -32.66
N LYS A 400 2.81 -12.07 -32.95
CA LYS A 400 2.69 -10.68 -33.41
C LYS A 400 3.20 -9.68 -32.38
N ASN A 401 2.78 -9.80 -31.13
CA ASN A 401 3.14 -8.84 -30.09
C ASN A 401 4.61 -8.99 -29.66
N LYS A 402 5.15 -10.21 -29.60
CA LYS A 402 6.59 -10.45 -29.42
C LYS A 402 7.43 -9.77 -30.50
N ASN A 403 7.05 -9.90 -31.77
CA ASN A 403 7.77 -9.27 -32.88
C ASN A 403 7.68 -7.73 -32.84
N GLN A 404 6.52 -7.19 -32.48
CA GLN A 404 6.34 -5.74 -32.26
C GLN A 404 7.12 -5.21 -31.06
N PHE A 405 7.24 -6.02 -30.00
CA PHE A 405 8.04 -5.69 -28.83
C PHE A 405 9.53 -5.66 -29.19
N LEU A 406 10.06 -6.70 -29.83
CA LEU A 406 11.47 -6.78 -30.27
C LEU A 406 11.85 -5.64 -31.23
N SER A 407 10.94 -5.23 -32.14
CA SER A 407 11.20 -4.07 -32.99
C SER A 407 11.13 -2.75 -32.23
N SER A 408 10.22 -2.59 -31.25
CA SER A 408 10.13 -1.36 -30.44
C SER A 408 11.40 -1.09 -29.60
N ILE A 409 12.04 -2.15 -29.11
CA ILE A 409 13.29 -2.05 -28.33
C ILE A 409 14.55 -1.96 -29.22
N HIS A 410 14.39 -1.99 -30.55
CA HIS A 410 15.47 -1.98 -31.54
C HIS A 410 16.46 -3.15 -31.37
N ALA A 411 15.99 -4.31 -30.91
CA ALA A 411 16.83 -5.48 -30.73
C ALA A 411 17.35 -6.01 -32.09
N PRO A 412 18.65 -6.38 -32.19
CA PRO A 412 19.16 -7.11 -33.34
C PRO A 412 18.36 -8.40 -33.62
N PRO A 413 18.23 -8.82 -34.90
CA PRO A 413 17.39 -9.96 -35.29
C PRO A 413 17.82 -11.32 -34.70
N ASN A 414 19.01 -11.40 -34.12
CA ASN A 414 19.51 -12.58 -33.42
C ASN A 414 18.97 -12.72 -31.99
N ILE A 415 18.41 -11.65 -31.40
CA ILE A 415 17.88 -11.66 -30.03
C ILE A 415 16.43 -12.15 -30.06
N LYS A 416 16.18 -13.24 -29.34
CA LYS A 416 14.84 -13.79 -29.12
C LYS A 416 14.20 -13.14 -27.89
N HIS A 417 12.87 -13.15 -27.86
CA HIS A 417 12.13 -12.85 -26.64
C HIS A 417 12.48 -13.88 -25.55
N PHE A 418 12.59 -13.45 -24.29
CA PHE A 418 12.93 -14.27 -23.12
C PHE A 418 11.92 -15.40 -22.76
N VAL A 419 10.92 -15.65 -23.62
CA VAL A 419 9.91 -16.71 -23.46
C VAL A 419 9.66 -17.35 -24.82
N ASP A 420 10.03 -18.62 -24.99
CA ASP A 420 9.86 -19.35 -26.25
C ASP A 420 8.44 -19.89 -26.48
N GLY A 421 7.60 -19.97 -25.44
CA GLY A 421 6.24 -20.52 -25.53
C GLY A 421 5.31 -19.73 -26.48
N VAL A 422 4.56 -20.43 -27.32
CA VAL A 422 3.57 -19.84 -28.26
C VAL A 422 2.18 -20.40 -27.97
N LEU A 423 1.20 -19.51 -27.89
CA LEU A 423 -0.22 -19.83 -27.70
C LEU A 423 -0.99 -19.77 -29.03
N PRO A 424 -2.06 -20.57 -29.18
CA PRO A 424 -2.97 -20.45 -30.31
C PRO A 424 -3.83 -19.17 -30.19
N ASP A 425 -4.21 -18.60 -31.34
CA ASP A 425 -4.81 -17.26 -31.42
C ASP A 425 -6.20 -17.15 -30.76
N ASP A 426 -6.93 -18.26 -30.59
CA ASP A 426 -8.20 -18.30 -29.88
C ASP A 426 -8.04 -17.90 -28.40
N ILE A 427 -7.07 -18.51 -27.72
CA ILE A 427 -6.73 -18.22 -26.32
C ILE A 427 -6.22 -16.79 -26.16
N VAL A 428 -5.38 -16.32 -27.10
CA VAL A 428 -4.87 -14.93 -27.12
C VAL A 428 -6.01 -13.94 -27.29
N SER A 429 -6.97 -14.21 -28.17
CA SER A 429 -8.13 -13.35 -28.39
C SER A 429 -9.03 -13.27 -27.14
N SER A 430 -9.28 -14.38 -26.47
CA SER A 430 -10.03 -14.42 -25.21
C SER A 430 -9.41 -13.56 -24.12
N PHE A 431 -8.11 -13.75 -23.82
CA PHE A 431 -7.41 -12.89 -22.84
C PHE A 431 -7.36 -11.42 -23.29
N GLY A 432 -7.22 -11.16 -24.60
CA GLY A 432 -7.29 -9.83 -25.17
C GLY A 432 -8.66 -9.15 -24.99
N ASN A 433 -9.75 -9.92 -24.95
CA ASN A 433 -11.10 -9.43 -24.68
C ASN A 433 -11.30 -9.16 -23.18
N VAL A 434 -10.95 -10.11 -22.30
CA VAL A 434 -10.96 -9.90 -20.83
C VAL A 434 -10.19 -8.64 -20.44
N LYS A 435 -9.00 -8.43 -21.03
CA LYS A 435 -8.20 -7.21 -20.82
C LYS A 435 -8.95 -5.94 -21.23
N LYS A 436 -9.65 -5.94 -22.37
CA LYS A 436 -10.44 -4.78 -22.84
C LYS A 436 -11.67 -4.54 -21.97
N ASP A 437 -12.36 -5.59 -21.55
CA ASP A 437 -13.60 -5.49 -20.76
C ASP A 437 -13.33 -4.88 -19.38
N ILE A 438 -12.24 -5.29 -18.71
CA ILE A 438 -11.74 -4.67 -17.48
C ILE A 438 -11.44 -3.18 -17.73
N MET A 439 -10.65 -2.87 -18.76
CA MET A 439 -10.24 -1.49 -19.07
C MET A 439 -11.41 -0.57 -19.47
N HIS A 440 -12.45 -1.11 -20.09
CA HIS A 440 -13.66 -0.37 -20.45
C HIS A 440 -14.51 -0.08 -19.22
N THR A 441 -14.72 -1.09 -18.36
CA THR A 441 -15.50 -0.95 -17.13
C THR A 441 -14.84 0.04 -16.18
N LEU A 442 -13.53 -0.10 -15.93
CA LEU A 442 -12.78 0.80 -15.05
C LEU A 442 -12.73 2.24 -15.55
N ARG A 443 -12.79 2.48 -16.87
CA ARG A 443 -12.90 3.85 -17.40
C ARG A 443 -14.18 4.56 -16.94
N ALA A 444 -15.26 3.82 -16.70
CA ALA A 444 -16.53 4.38 -16.24
C ALA A 444 -16.63 4.44 -14.70
N THR A 445 -15.99 3.53 -13.97
CA THR A 445 -16.14 3.41 -12.51
C THR A 445 -14.98 4.02 -11.69
N ASP A 446 -13.74 3.86 -12.14
CA ASP A 446 -12.54 4.32 -11.44
C ASP A 446 -11.38 4.62 -12.43
N PRO A 447 -11.29 5.85 -12.96
CA PRO A 447 -10.24 6.23 -13.90
C PRO A 447 -8.85 6.27 -13.26
N HIS A 448 -8.74 6.36 -11.93
CA HIS A 448 -7.45 6.36 -11.23
C HIS A 448 -6.87 4.95 -11.17
N TRP A 449 -7.70 3.96 -10.83
CA TRP A 449 -7.29 2.56 -10.88
C TRP A 449 -6.98 2.11 -12.31
N LEU A 450 -7.75 2.58 -13.31
CA LEU A 450 -7.42 2.38 -14.73
C LEU A 450 -6.02 2.91 -15.08
N PHE A 451 -5.70 4.14 -14.66
CA PHE A 451 -4.41 4.77 -14.90
C PHE A 451 -3.26 4.00 -14.23
N LEU A 452 -3.45 3.54 -13.00
CA LEU A 452 -2.49 2.69 -12.29
C LEU A 452 -2.21 1.38 -13.06
N LEU A 453 -3.25 0.69 -13.51
CA LEU A 453 -3.12 -0.54 -14.30
C LEU A 453 -2.42 -0.30 -15.65
N GLN A 454 -2.68 0.83 -16.31
CA GLN A 454 -1.95 1.23 -17.52
C GLN A 454 -0.46 1.42 -17.24
N HIS A 455 -0.12 2.22 -16.23
CA HIS A 455 1.25 2.50 -15.85
C HIS A 455 2.00 1.23 -15.42
N LEU A 456 1.37 0.32 -14.70
CA LEU A 456 1.94 -0.98 -14.34
C LEU A 456 2.34 -1.77 -15.60
N THR A 457 1.47 -1.88 -16.60
CA THR A 457 1.81 -2.59 -17.86
C THR A 457 2.90 -1.91 -18.68
N ILE A 458 3.00 -0.58 -18.64
CA ILE A 458 4.07 0.16 -19.33
C ILE A 458 5.42 -0.09 -18.62
N SER A 459 5.44 -0.01 -17.29
CA SER A 459 6.62 -0.32 -16.48
C SER A 459 7.07 -1.77 -16.64
N GLU A 460 6.13 -2.72 -16.69
CA GLU A 460 6.43 -4.13 -16.95
C GLU A 460 7.05 -4.36 -18.33
N LYS A 461 6.55 -3.70 -19.39
CA LYS A 461 7.21 -3.74 -20.71
C LYS A 461 8.61 -3.14 -20.71
N ASN A 462 8.84 -2.06 -19.97
CA ASN A 462 10.18 -1.48 -19.82
C ASN A 462 11.13 -2.45 -19.08
N TRP A 463 10.62 -3.14 -18.06
CA TRP A 463 11.35 -4.19 -17.34
C TRP A 463 11.72 -5.36 -18.25
N TRP A 464 10.77 -5.87 -19.03
CA TRP A 464 11.01 -6.89 -20.05
C TRP A 464 12.01 -6.42 -21.11
N SER A 465 11.98 -5.14 -21.50
CA SER A 465 12.93 -4.56 -22.48
C SER A 465 14.35 -4.64 -21.95
N TRP A 466 14.55 -4.29 -20.68
CA TRP A 466 15.84 -4.45 -20.01
C TRP A 466 16.25 -5.93 -19.92
N LEU A 467 15.37 -6.82 -19.46
CA LEU A 467 15.68 -8.26 -19.38
C LEU A 467 16.07 -8.87 -20.75
N THR A 468 15.46 -8.41 -21.84
CA THR A 468 15.70 -8.95 -23.20
C THR A 468 16.98 -8.42 -23.84
N TYR A 469 17.28 -7.13 -23.67
CA TYR A 469 18.35 -6.45 -24.44
C TYR A 469 19.45 -5.81 -23.58
N GLY A 470 19.22 -5.62 -22.28
CA GLY A 470 20.15 -5.00 -21.33
C GLY A 470 20.43 -3.50 -21.56
N LYS A 471 20.02 -2.96 -22.71
CA LYS A 471 20.37 -1.63 -23.19
C LYS A 471 19.14 -0.74 -23.39
N ASN A 472 19.34 0.56 -23.20
CA ASN A 472 18.32 1.56 -23.47
C ASN A 472 18.21 1.79 -24.99
N SER A 473 17.01 1.64 -25.55
CA SER A 473 16.74 1.73 -27.00
C SER A 473 17.05 3.10 -27.60
N LYS A 474 17.09 4.18 -26.80
CA LYS A 474 17.42 5.54 -27.28
C LYS A 474 18.91 5.85 -27.28
N THR A 475 19.70 5.21 -26.43
CA THR A 475 21.12 5.58 -26.21
C THR A 475 22.10 4.44 -26.50
N ASN A 476 21.63 3.20 -26.66
CA ASN A 476 22.42 1.98 -26.87
C ASN A 476 23.51 1.72 -25.80
N LYS A 477 23.42 2.42 -24.66
CA LYS A 477 24.20 2.18 -23.43
C LYS A 477 23.44 1.19 -22.53
N SER A 478 24.14 0.63 -21.54
CA SER A 478 23.49 -0.21 -20.52
C SER A 478 22.36 0.56 -19.84
N PHE A 479 21.27 -0.13 -19.50
CA PHE A 479 20.07 0.52 -18.98
C PHE A 479 20.29 1.13 -17.59
N PHE A 480 21.12 0.50 -16.77
CA PHE A 480 21.56 1.00 -15.46
C PHE A 480 23.05 1.38 -15.48
N PHE A 481 23.55 1.88 -16.62
CA PHE A 481 24.84 2.55 -16.65
C PHE A 481 24.81 3.68 -15.61
N ASP A 482 25.73 3.67 -14.65
CA ASP A 482 25.85 4.68 -13.59
C ASP A 482 26.05 6.08 -14.17
N LYS A 483 24.93 6.73 -14.49
CA LYS A 483 24.80 8.16 -14.42
C LYS A 483 24.79 8.51 -12.94
N ASN A 484 25.95 8.84 -12.39
CA ASN A 484 26.01 9.85 -11.34
C ASN A 484 25.15 11.02 -11.83
N LEU A 485 24.02 11.24 -11.17
CA LEU A 485 23.09 12.32 -11.51
C LEU A 485 23.85 13.63 -11.42
N THR A 486 24.16 14.20 -12.58
CA THR A 486 24.83 15.50 -12.64
C THR A 486 23.87 16.57 -12.15
N SER A 487 24.40 17.64 -11.54
CA SER A 487 23.65 18.86 -11.24
C SER A 487 22.81 19.32 -12.42
N ASP A 488 23.36 19.13 -13.62
CA ASP A 488 22.78 19.61 -14.87
C ASP A 488 21.61 18.71 -15.32
N ASP A 489 21.68 17.39 -15.14
CA ASP A 489 20.53 16.49 -15.34
C ASP A 489 19.38 16.83 -14.34
N ILE A 490 19.71 17.19 -13.10
CA ILE A 490 18.73 17.60 -12.07
C ILE A 490 18.10 18.95 -12.42
N HIS A 491 18.88 19.98 -12.76
CA HIS A 491 18.32 21.28 -13.15
C HIS A 491 17.52 21.21 -14.45
N ASN A 492 17.93 20.42 -15.44
CA ASN A 492 17.13 20.21 -16.66
C ASN A 492 15.78 19.54 -16.37
N THR A 493 15.70 18.63 -15.38
CA THR A 493 14.44 18.01 -14.96
C THR A 493 13.58 18.95 -14.12
N GLU A 494 14.20 19.78 -13.27
CA GLU A 494 13.52 20.85 -12.53
C GLU A 494 12.91 21.91 -13.48
N ASP A 495 13.65 22.34 -14.49
CA ASP A 495 13.20 23.34 -15.46
C ASP A 495 12.15 22.78 -16.42
N THR A 496 12.26 21.51 -16.85
CA THR A 496 11.15 20.88 -17.58
C THR A 496 9.91 20.74 -16.70
N PHE A 497 10.03 20.38 -15.42
CA PHE A 497 8.90 20.32 -14.50
C PHE A 497 8.23 21.70 -14.32
N LYS A 498 9.01 22.77 -14.10
CA LYS A 498 8.53 24.16 -14.06
C LYS A 498 7.88 24.60 -15.38
N SER A 499 8.33 24.09 -16.52
CA SER A 499 7.74 24.40 -17.83
C SER A 499 6.39 23.70 -18.06
N ILE A 500 6.21 22.49 -17.51
CA ILE A 500 4.98 21.69 -17.60
C ILE A 500 3.94 22.20 -16.59
N TYR A 501 4.37 22.56 -15.39
CA TYR A 501 3.54 23.14 -14.33
C TYR A 501 4.02 24.56 -13.97
N PRO A 502 3.81 25.56 -14.85
CA PRO A 502 4.17 26.93 -14.54
C PRO A 502 3.29 27.44 -13.40
N TYR A 503 3.92 27.76 -12.27
CA TYR A 503 3.25 28.38 -11.13
C TYR A 503 2.63 29.72 -11.59
N LYS A 504 1.30 29.84 -11.46
CA LYS A 504 0.53 30.96 -12.05
C LYS A 504 0.59 32.21 -11.17
N ASP A 505 1.77 32.83 -11.05
CA ASP A 505 1.98 34.11 -10.35
C ASP A 505 1.25 35.31 -10.97
N LYS A 506 0.72 35.15 -12.20
CA LYS A 506 -0.11 36.18 -12.83
C LYS A 506 -1.44 36.31 -12.08
N LYS A 507 -1.49 37.29 -11.16
CA LYS A 507 -2.71 37.73 -10.47
C LYS A 507 -3.89 37.77 -11.45
N TYR A 508 -4.94 37.02 -11.12
CA TYR A 508 -6.16 36.97 -11.89
C TYR A 508 -6.81 38.36 -11.96
N PHE A 509 -7.47 38.70 -13.08
CA PHE A 509 -8.04 40.04 -13.30
C PHE A 509 -9.08 40.44 -12.24
N ASN A 510 -9.75 39.47 -11.64
CA ASN A 510 -10.65 39.70 -10.51
C ASN A 510 -9.87 39.71 -9.19
N THR A 511 -10.03 40.80 -8.44
CA THR A 511 -9.43 40.98 -7.10
C THR A 511 -9.97 39.97 -6.07
N PHE A 512 -11.15 39.40 -6.31
CA PHE A 512 -11.76 38.37 -5.47
C PHE A 512 -12.04 37.09 -6.27
N VAL A 513 -12.15 35.97 -5.54
CA VAL A 513 -12.25 34.59 -6.07
C VAL A 513 -13.23 34.41 -7.23
N THR A 514 -14.38 35.12 -7.21
CA THR A 514 -15.36 35.07 -8.30
C THR A 514 -15.64 36.46 -8.90
N PRO A 515 -16.04 36.54 -10.19
CA PRO A 515 -16.51 37.79 -10.79
C PRO A 515 -17.71 38.38 -10.06
N GLN A 516 -18.60 37.53 -9.53
CA GLN A 516 -19.81 37.94 -8.81
C GLN A 516 -19.48 38.66 -7.50
N VAL A 517 -18.58 38.10 -6.68
CA VAL A 517 -18.10 38.74 -5.45
C VAL A 517 -17.37 40.05 -5.79
N THR A 518 -16.54 40.05 -6.85
CA THR A 518 -15.85 41.26 -7.31
C THR A 518 -16.82 42.37 -7.74
N ARG A 519 -17.95 42.03 -8.40
CA ARG A 519 -19.00 43.01 -8.70
C ARG A 519 -19.67 43.55 -7.42
N LYS A 520 -20.08 42.67 -6.50
CA LYS A 520 -20.73 43.07 -5.23
C LYS A 520 -19.84 43.97 -4.36
N MET A 521 -18.53 43.70 -4.30
CA MET A 521 -17.56 44.52 -3.56
C MET A 521 -17.18 45.84 -4.25
N LYS A 522 -17.43 45.98 -5.57
CA LYS A 522 -17.23 47.24 -6.30
C LYS A 522 -18.41 48.22 -6.20
N ILE A 523 -19.53 47.83 -5.60
CA ILE A 523 -20.67 48.73 -5.38
C ILE A 523 -20.26 49.81 -4.38
N GLN A 524 -20.26 51.07 -4.82
CA GLN A 524 -19.98 52.22 -3.96
C GLN A 524 -21.03 52.30 -2.84
N ARG A 525 -20.59 52.50 -1.60
CA ARG A 525 -21.46 52.71 -0.43
C ARG A 525 -21.11 54.04 0.20
N GLY A 526 -22.11 54.88 0.47
CA GLY A 526 -21.90 56.18 1.11
C GLY A 526 -23.22 56.92 1.34
N LEU A 527 -23.24 57.78 2.37
CA LEU A 527 -24.41 58.58 2.76
C LEU A 527 -24.96 59.44 1.60
N SER A 528 -24.06 59.95 0.75
CA SER A 528 -24.39 60.77 -0.43
C SER A 528 -25.21 60.05 -1.52
N GLN A 529 -25.37 58.73 -1.45
CA GLN A 529 -26.30 57.99 -2.33
C GLN A 529 -27.71 57.85 -1.72
N ILE A 530 -27.86 58.00 -0.40
CA ILE A 530 -29.13 57.86 0.32
C ILE A 530 -29.95 59.15 0.25
N GLU A 531 -29.28 60.31 0.21
CA GLU A 531 -29.88 61.65 0.11
C GLU A 531 -30.65 61.92 -1.20
N ARG A 532 -30.61 60.99 -2.17
CA ARG A 532 -31.30 61.11 -3.48
C ARG A 532 -32.65 60.39 -3.54
N ALA A 533 -33.24 60.01 -2.41
CA ALA A 533 -34.61 59.52 -2.39
C ALA A 533 -35.58 60.70 -2.62
N ASP A 534 -36.23 60.73 -3.78
CA ASP A 534 -37.17 61.80 -4.16
C ASP A 534 -38.27 61.97 -3.10
N VAL A 535 -38.38 63.18 -2.55
CA VAL A 535 -39.39 63.52 -1.53
C VAL A 535 -40.74 63.69 -2.21
N PHE A 536 -41.69 62.80 -1.90
CA PHE A 536 -43.04 62.84 -2.47
C PHE A 536 -43.81 64.10 -2.04
N SER A 537 -44.31 64.86 -3.03
CA SER A 537 -45.05 66.11 -2.81
C SER A 537 -46.56 65.90 -2.89
N ILE A 538 -47.24 66.15 -1.76
CA ILE A 538 -48.70 66.03 -1.63
C ILE A 538 -49.44 67.04 -2.54
N ASN A 539 -48.88 68.24 -2.73
CA ASN A 539 -49.56 69.31 -3.47
C ASN A 539 -49.53 69.06 -4.98
N ASP A 540 -48.39 68.60 -5.50
CA ASP A 540 -48.25 68.29 -6.92
C ASP A 540 -49.12 67.08 -7.31
N SER A 541 -49.19 66.07 -6.43
CA SER A 541 -50.10 64.92 -6.61
C SER A 541 -51.59 65.29 -6.51
N LYS A 542 -51.97 66.31 -5.73
CA LYS A 542 -53.35 66.82 -5.74
C LYS A 542 -53.68 67.51 -7.06
N PHE A 543 -52.77 68.37 -7.54
CA PHE A 543 -52.93 69.03 -8.83
C PHE A 543 -53.05 67.99 -9.96
N GLU A 544 -52.24 66.93 -9.92
CA GLU A 544 -52.33 65.83 -10.90
C GLU A 544 -53.68 65.09 -10.82
N ILE A 545 -54.21 64.83 -9.62
CA ILE A 545 -55.56 64.26 -9.43
C ILE A 545 -56.65 65.18 -10.02
N ASP A 546 -56.58 66.48 -9.77
CA ASP A 546 -57.54 67.46 -10.29
C ASP A 546 -57.46 67.58 -11.82
N THR A 547 -56.27 67.47 -12.43
CA THR A 547 -56.13 67.39 -13.89
C THR A 547 -56.75 66.12 -14.46
N ILE A 548 -56.54 64.97 -13.81
CA ILE A 548 -57.15 63.69 -14.24
C ILE A 548 -58.68 63.73 -14.09
N ASP A 549 -59.23 64.41 -13.09
CA ASP A 549 -60.69 64.60 -12.98
C ASP A 549 -61.28 65.45 -14.11
N ASN A 550 -60.56 66.48 -14.55
CA ASN A 550 -60.96 67.27 -15.71
C ASN A 550 -60.90 66.44 -17.01
N GLU A 551 -59.85 65.63 -17.21
CA GLU A 551 -59.74 64.71 -18.35
C GLU A 551 -60.85 63.65 -18.35
N LEU A 552 -61.14 63.03 -17.19
CA LEU A 552 -62.24 62.08 -17.00
C LEU A 552 -63.63 62.66 -17.29
N SER A 553 -63.80 63.98 -17.23
CA SER A 553 -65.06 64.65 -17.61
C SER A 553 -65.22 64.81 -19.13
N GLN A 554 -64.13 64.75 -19.88
CA GLN A 554 -64.09 64.97 -21.34
C GLN A 554 -63.91 63.68 -22.15
N THR A 555 -63.41 62.61 -21.53
CA THR A 555 -63.13 61.32 -22.21
C THR A 555 -64.37 60.40 -22.30
N THR A 556 -64.78 60.09 -23.53
CA THR A 556 -65.89 59.15 -23.84
C THR A 556 -65.43 57.72 -24.18
N ASP A 557 -64.12 57.45 -24.24
CA ASP A 557 -63.56 56.13 -24.53
C ASP A 557 -63.34 55.31 -23.23
N VAL A 558 -63.73 54.03 -23.24
CA VAL A 558 -63.88 53.19 -22.04
C VAL A 558 -62.53 52.74 -21.48
N ASN A 559 -61.58 52.35 -22.33
CA ASN A 559 -60.28 51.84 -21.86
C ASN A 559 -59.42 52.96 -21.28
N ASN A 560 -59.32 54.08 -21.99
CA ASN A 560 -58.54 55.24 -21.54
C ASN A 560 -59.13 55.84 -20.23
N ARG A 561 -60.46 55.81 -20.09
CA ARG A 561 -61.17 56.16 -18.84
C ARG A 561 -60.77 55.25 -17.66
N ASN A 562 -60.59 53.94 -17.89
CA ASN A 562 -60.19 53.00 -16.84
C ASN A 562 -58.74 53.22 -16.38
N GLU A 563 -57.81 53.45 -17.31
CA GLU A 563 -56.40 53.75 -16.96
C GLU A 563 -56.29 55.07 -16.16
N LEU A 564 -57.04 56.10 -16.55
CA LEU A 564 -57.11 57.36 -15.80
C LEU A 564 -57.73 57.17 -14.41
N LEU A 565 -58.76 56.33 -14.27
CA LEU A 565 -59.34 55.99 -12.96
C LEU A 565 -58.35 55.22 -12.07
N GLU A 566 -57.57 54.29 -12.62
CA GLU A 566 -56.54 53.56 -11.86
C GLU A 566 -55.39 54.49 -11.43
N LYS A 567 -54.87 55.32 -12.35
CA LYS A 567 -53.84 56.33 -12.02
C LYS A 567 -54.34 57.30 -10.95
N LYS A 568 -55.60 57.78 -11.06
CA LYS A 568 -56.24 58.61 -10.04
C LYS A 568 -56.34 57.88 -8.70
N SER A 569 -56.74 56.62 -8.69
CA SER A 569 -56.87 55.80 -7.48
C SER A 569 -55.53 55.64 -6.77
N LEU A 570 -54.46 55.31 -7.51
CA LEU A 570 -53.09 55.19 -6.99
C LEU A 570 -52.55 56.51 -6.43
N LEU A 571 -52.74 57.62 -7.13
CA LEU A 571 -52.34 58.95 -6.65
C LEU A 571 -53.16 59.34 -5.39
N THR A 572 -54.48 59.12 -5.41
CA THR A 572 -55.34 59.39 -4.25
C THR A 572 -54.92 58.55 -3.05
N TRP A 573 -54.56 57.28 -3.24
CA TRP A 573 -54.06 56.41 -2.17
C TRP A 573 -52.73 56.89 -1.59
N ARG A 574 -51.76 57.30 -2.44
CA ARG A 574 -50.49 57.88 -1.99
C ARG A 574 -50.71 59.19 -1.21
N VAL A 575 -51.56 60.07 -1.73
CA VAL A 575 -51.95 61.34 -1.09
C VAL A 575 -52.63 61.11 0.26
N LEU A 576 -53.56 60.14 0.37
CA LEU A 576 -54.21 59.80 1.64
C LEU A 576 -53.26 59.11 2.62
N ARG A 577 -52.30 58.31 2.15
CA ARG A 577 -51.27 57.68 2.99
C ARG A 577 -50.37 58.71 3.66
N GLU A 578 -49.97 59.75 2.93
CA GLU A 578 -49.19 60.86 3.49
C GLU A 578 -50.03 61.84 4.31
N GLN A 579 -51.28 62.10 3.93
CA GLN A 579 -52.19 62.91 4.76
C GLN A 579 -52.57 62.23 6.07
N ARG A 580 -52.46 60.90 6.16
CA ARG A 580 -52.66 60.17 7.43
C ARG A 580 -51.60 60.50 8.47
N SER A 581 -50.38 60.87 8.07
CA SER A 581 -49.31 61.27 9.01
C SER A 581 -49.47 62.71 9.51
N SER A 582 -50.07 63.58 8.70
CA SER A 582 -50.12 65.04 8.93
C SER A 582 -51.50 65.56 9.39
N ASP A 583 -52.60 64.99 8.93
CA ASP A 583 -53.96 65.54 9.11
C ASP A 583 -55.05 64.44 9.12
N TRP A 584 -54.80 63.36 9.87
CA TRP A 584 -55.58 62.10 9.86
C TRP A 584 -57.10 62.26 10.01
N LEU A 585 -57.53 63.28 10.74
CA LEU A 585 -58.92 63.56 11.06
C LEU A 585 -59.69 64.11 9.84
N LYS A 586 -59.03 64.89 8.97
CA LYS A 586 -59.59 65.32 7.68
C LYS A 586 -59.61 64.18 6.66
N ALA A 587 -58.55 63.37 6.61
CA ALA A 587 -58.47 62.20 5.73
C ALA A 587 -59.59 61.18 6.04
N THR A 588 -59.87 60.92 7.31
CA THR A 588 -60.98 60.04 7.73
C THR A 588 -62.36 60.66 7.49
N GLN A 589 -62.54 61.98 7.63
CA GLN A 589 -63.78 62.66 7.23
C GLN A 589 -64.05 62.54 5.72
N ALA A 590 -63.04 62.74 4.87
CA ALA A 590 -63.17 62.60 3.42
C ALA A 590 -63.57 61.18 2.99
N LEU A 591 -62.96 60.15 3.60
CA LEU A 591 -63.34 58.75 3.40
C LEU A 591 -64.78 58.47 3.84
N ARG A 592 -65.21 59.03 4.99
CA ARG A 592 -66.56 58.83 5.55
C ARG A 592 -67.64 59.50 4.71
N ALA A 593 -67.39 60.71 4.19
CA ALA A 593 -68.30 61.40 3.29
C ALA A 593 -68.52 60.64 1.97
N LYS A 594 -67.45 60.06 1.41
CA LYS A 594 -67.54 59.24 0.20
C LYS A 594 -68.31 57.94 0.43
N ALA A 595 -68.00 57.23 1.52
CA ALA A 595 -68.67 55.98 1.88
C ALA A 595 -70.19 56.14 2.09
N VAL A 596 -70.65 57.24 2.69
CA VAL A 596 -72.09 57.54 2.84
C VAL A 596 -72.74 57.80 1.48
N SER A 597 -72.11 58.60 0.61
CA SER A 597 -72.62 58.89 -0.73
C SER A 597 -72.73 57.65 -1.64
N ASP A 598 -71.87 56.66 -1.46
CA ASP A 598 -71.92 55.39 -2.21
C ASP A 598 -72.95 54.41 -1.60
N GLN A 599 -73.25 54.51 -0.30
CA GLN A 599 -74.32 53.74 0.36
C GLN A 599 -75.71 54.21 -0.06
N GLU A 600 -75.94 55.52 -0.14
CA GLU A 600 -77.22 56.10 -0.58
C GLU A 600 -77.54 55.75 -2.05
N ARG A 601 -76.52 55.66 -2.92
CA ARG A 601 -76.69 55.30 -4.35
C ARG A 601 -77.05 53.83 -4.61
N ASN A 602 -76.70 52.92 -3.71
CA ASN A 602 -76.94 51.49 -3.90
C ASN A 602 -78.28 51.03 -3.30
N ALA A 603 -78.87 51.80 -2.37
CA ALA A 603 -80.16 51.48 -1.78
C ALA A 603 -81.35 51.66 -2.76
N ASP A 604 -81.24 52.55 -3.73
CA ASP A 604 -82.31 52.86 -4.69
C ASP A 604 -82.44 51.83 -5.85
N ASN A 605 -81.53 50.86 -5.98
CA ASN A 605 -81.46 49.95 -7.14
C ASN A 605 -81.90 48.49 -6.87
N GLU A 606 -82.24 48.08 -5.64
CA GLU A 606 -82.59 46.68 -5.31
C GLU A 606 -84.07 46.31 -5.55
N THR A 607 -84.79 46.98 -6.45
CA THR A 607 -86.16 46.57 -6.86
C THR A 607 -86.39 46.55 -8.38
N LYS A 608 -85.87 45.49 -9.04
CA LYS A 608 -86.57 44.73 -10.11
C LYS A 608 -85.75 43.56 -10.70
N GLU A 609 -86.40 42.39 -10.73
CA GLU A 609 -86.38 41.32 -11.75
C GLU A 609 -84.99 40.80 -12.22
N ASP A 610 -84.54 39.62 -11.80
CA ASP A 610 -84.95 38.23 -12.13
C ASP A 610 -84.72 37.74 -13.58
N ASP A 611 -84.02 36.61 -13.64
CA ASP A 611 -83.98 35.53 -14.65
C ASP A 611 -83.72 35.80 -16.15
N SER A 612 -82.53 35.38 -16.59
CA SER A 612 -82.34 34.69 -17.88
C SER A 612 -81.14 33.73 -17.86
N GLU A 613 -81.38 32.46 -18.18
CA GLU A 613 -80.37 31.39 -18.18
C GLU A 613 -79.34 31.51 -19.32
N GLY A 614 -78.14 30.94 -19.13
CA GLY A 614 -77.08 30.89 -20.15
C GLY A 614 -76.19 29.65 -20.05
N ILE A 615 -76.60 28.54 -20.66
CA ILE A 615 -75.87 27.25 -20.66
C ILE A 615 -74.67 27.27 -21.62
N ALA A 616 -73.49 26.81 -21.19
CA ALA A 616 -72.39 26.45 -22.08
C ALA A 616 -71.59 25.22 -21.58
N LYS A 617 -71.23 24.30 -22.49
CA LYS A 617 -70.59 23.00 -22.20
C LYS A 617 -69.12 22.91 -22.65
N SER A 618 -68.26 22.45 -21.74
CA SER A 618 -67.30 21.33 -21.88
C SER A 618 -66.28 21.21 -23.06
N GLN A 619 -64.98 21.08 -22.70
CA GLN A 619 -63.83 20.43 -23.41
C GLN A 619 -63.28 21.15 -24.68
N LYS A 620 -61.99 21.05 -25.08
CA LYS A 620 -60.97 19.96 -24.94
C LYS A 620 -59.49 20.47 -25.08
N ARG A 621 -58.51 19.63 -24.67
CA ARG A 621 -57.02 19.76 -24.70
C ARG A 621 -56.33 20.23 -26.01
N THR A 622 -55.14 20.87 -25.92
CA THR A 622 -53.77 20.27 -26.18
C THR A 622 -52.57 21.15 -25.71
N LEU A 623 -51.37 20.55 -25.64
CA LEU A 623 -50.05 21.08 -25.17
C LEU A 623 -49.41 22.08 -26.19
N THR A 624 -48.29 22.81 -25.98
CA THR A 624 -46.95 22.49 -25.37
C THR A 624 -46.11 23.70 -24.90
N GLU A 625 -45.08 23.42 -24.07
CA GLU A 625 -43.77 24.11 -23.91
C GLU A 625 -43.67 25.55 -23.35
N SER A 626 -43.02 25.72 -22.18
CA SER A 626 -41.64 26.28 -22.08
C SER A 626 -41.09 26.29 -20.63
N VAL A 627 -39.76 26.33 -20.57
CA VAL A 627 -38.82 26.17 -19.45
C VAL A 627 -38.68 27.46 -18.60
N ASP A 628 -38.48 27.38 -17.27
CA ASP A 628 -37.30 27.87 -16.51
C ASP A 628 -37.46 28.12 -14.98
N ASP A 629 -36.31 27.95 -14.31
CA ASP A 629 -35.76 28.54 -13.06
C ASP A 629 -36.36 28.40 -11.63
N ASP A 630 -35.48 27.85 -10.76
CA ASP A 630 -34.97 28.37 -9.48
C ASP A 630 -35.90 29.02 -8.41
N SER A 631 -35.98 28.37 -7.25
CA SER A 631 -35.27 28.84 -6.02
C SER A 631 -35.35 27.82 -4.87
N PRO A 632 -34.44 27.86 -3.87
CA PRO A 632 -34.19 26.73 -2.96
C PRO A 632 -34.95 26.81 -1.63
N GLU A 633 -35.40 25.65 -1.12
CA GLU A 633 -35.83 25.51 0.28
C GLU A 633 -34.71 24.96 1.17
N GLU A 634 -34.55 25.59 2.33
CA GLU A 634 -33.50 25.33 3.31
C GLU A 634 -33.68 23.98 4.02
N LYS A 635 -32.81 23.00 3.77
CA LYS A 635 -32.69 21.83 4.65
C LYS A 635 -32.03 22.21 5.96
N LYS A 636 -32.85 22.49 6.97
CA LYS A 636 -32.43 22.52 8.39
C LYS A 636 -31.74 21.20 8.74
N ILE A 637 -30.47 21.29 9.13
CA ILE A 637 -29.74 20.20 9.76
C ILE A 637 -30.33 20.02 11.18
N ARG A 638 -30.93 18.86 11.44
CA ARG A 638 -31.11 18.38 12.81
C ARG A 638 -29.86 17.56 13.17
N LEU A 639 -29.16 17.97 14.22
CA LEU A 639 -28.38 17.02 15.01
C LEU A 639 -29.39 16.21 15.82
N ASP A 640 -29.36 14.89 15.68
CA ASP A 640 -29.80 13.97 16.72
C ASP A 640 -28.62 13.01 16.95
N GLU A 641 -27.89 13.23 18.04
CA GLU A 641 -26.98 12.23 18.59
C GLU A 641 -27.84 11.15 19.26
N GLN A 642 -27.76 9.91 18.77
CA GLN A 642 -28.16 8.74 19.57
C GLN A 642 -26.99 7.79 19.72
N ILE A 643 -26.28 8.02 20.82
CA ILE A 643 -25.45 7.06 21.51
C ILE A 643 -26.37 5.91 21.95
N ASN A 644 -26.12 4.69 21.46
CA ASN A 644 -26.67 3.49 22.09
C ASN A 644 -25.76 3.11 23.26
N SER A 645 -26.05 3.68 24.43
CA SER A 645 -25.62 3.15 25.71
C SER A 645 -26.84 2.59 26.45
N GLU A 646 -26.60 1.48 27.13
CA GLU A 646 -27.54 0.62 27.85
C GLU A 646 -28.57 1.35 28.73
N ASN A 647 -29.77 0.74 28.84
CA ASN A 647 -30.77 1.12 29.84
C ASN A 647 -30.28 0.74 31.25
N SER A 648 -30.17 1.73 32.12
CA SER A 648 -30.52 1.59 33.55
C SER A 648 -32.07 1.66 33.69
N ASP A 649 -32.74 1.32 34.78
CA ASP A 649 -32.40 1.19 36.21
C ASP A 649 -33.30 0.13 36.88
N ASP A 650 -32.87 -0.47 38.01
CA ASP A 650 -33.52 -0.16 39.31
C ASP A 650 -32.66 -0.60 40.54
N VAL A 651 -31.96 0.38 41.11
CA VAL A 651 -31.70 0.65 42.55
C VAL A 651 -31.57 -0.51 43.56
N SER A 652 -30.39 -0.62 44.21
CA SER A 652 -30.24 -0.26 45.66
C SER A 652 -28.82 -0.45 46.24
N GLU A 653 -28.52 0.38 47.25
CA GLU A 653 -27.24 0.59 47.95
C GLU A 653 -26.65 -0.65 48.68
N LYS A 654 -25.33 -0.89 48.55
CA LYS A 654 -24.31 -0.88 49.65
C LYS A 654 -23.07 -1.75 49.38
N ASP A 655 -21.90 -1.12 49.53
CA ASP A 655 -20.63 -1.76 49.94
C ASP A 655 -20.61 -2.02 51.46
N PRO A 656 -19.62 -2.76 52.02
CA PRO A 656 -18.81 -3.85 51.46
C PRO A 656 -18.69 -5.07 52.42
N GLN A 657 -18.16 -6.22 52.00
CA GLN A 657 -17.21 -7.07 52.79
C GLN A 657 -16.84 -8.43 52.16
N ASN A 658 -15.61 -8.86 52.46
CA ASN A 658 -15.02 -10.21 52.43
C ASN A 658 -15.98 -11.42 52.31
N HIS A 659 -15.65 -12.38 51.43
CA HIS A 659 -15.11 -13.65 51.93
C HIS A 659 -14.31 -14.46 50.89
N VAL A 660 -13.32 -15.20 51.38
CA VAL A 660 -12.53 -16.23 50.69
C VAL A 660 -13.20 -17.60 50.94
N ILE A 661 -13.06 -18.58 50.02
CA ILE A 661 -12.65 -20.01 50.25
C ILE A 661 -13.20 -21.04 49.21
N SER A 662 -12.26 -21.83 48.68
CA SER A 662 -12.26 -23.22 48.13
C SER A 662 -13.29 -23.77 47.13
N GLU A 663 -12.73 -24.37 46.07
CA GLU A 663 -12.83 -25.80 45.69
C GLU A 663 -13.87 -26.70 46.40
N ALA A 664 -14.62 -27.49 45.62
CA ALA A 664 -14.49 -28.97 45.60
C ALA A 664 -15.33 -29.61 44.49
N ASN A 665 -14.94 -30.82 44.08
CA ASN A 665 -15.69 -31.71 43.17
C ASN A 665 -17.03 -32.18 43.81
N ASP A 666 -18.00 -32.60 43.00
CA ASP A 666 -18.21 -34.06 42.87
C ASP A 666 -19.01 -34.46 41.61
N ALA A 667 -18.93 -35.75 41.26
CA ALA A 667 -19.53 -36.36 40.07
C ALA A 667 -20.75 -37.26 40.38
N SER A 668 -21.35 -37.83 39.32
CA SER A 668 -22.39 -38.89 39.32
C SER A 668 -23.80 -38.48 39.81
N ALA A 669 -24.91 -39.11 39.39
CA ALA A 669 -25.27 -39.93 38.21
C ALA A 669 -26.82 -40.08 38.18
N ASP A 670 -27.36 -40.82 37.20
CA ASP A 670 -28.75 -41.35 37.13
C ASP A 670 -29.89 -40.31 37.00
N SER A 671 -31.07 -40.58 36.40
CA SER A 671 -31.52 -41.47 35.31
C SER A 671 -32.80 -40.81 34.69
N ASP A 672 -33.56 -41.30 33.70
CA ASP A 672 -33.68 -42.57 32.95
C ASP A 672 -34.30 -42.28 31.55
N GLY A 673 -34.33 -43.24 30.61
CA GLY A 673 -35.05 -42.99 29.33
C GLY A 673 -34.86 -44.01 28.18
N GLU A 674 -34.95 -45.30 28.44
CA GLU A 674 -34.77 -46.37 27.43
C GLU A 674 -35.85 -46.42 26.33
N ASN A 675 -35.43 -46.76 25.10
CA ASN A 675 -35.84 -47.99 24.38
C ASN A 675 -35.33 -47.91 22.92
N HIS A 676 -34.34 -48.71 22.55
CA HIS A 676 -34.48 -50.07 21.98
C HIS A 676 -35.08 -50.09 20.56
N ASP A 677 -34.23 -50.39 19.57
CA ASP A 677 -34.12 -51.78 19.11
C ASP A 677 -32.75 -52.09 18.48
N ALA A 678 -32.27 -53.32 18.69
CA ALA A 678 -31.03 -53.85 18.12
C ALA A 678 -31.29 -54.44 16.71
N VAL A 679 -30.32 -54.93 15.93
CA VAL A 679 -29.63 -56.22 16.13
C VAL A 679 -28.47 -56.35 15.11
N ASP A 680 -27.29 -56.69 15.62
CA ASP A 680 -26.20 -57.57 15.09
C ASP A 680 -25.58 -57.33 13.68
N VAL A 681 -24.26 -57.05 13.60
CA VAL A 681 -23.11 -58.01 13.50
C VAL A 681 -23.05 -58.64 12.09
N ASP A 682 -21.93 -58.57 11.34
CA ASP A 682 -20.68 -59.25 11.69
C ASP A 682 -19.39 -58.67 11.05
N ILE A 683 -18.26 -59.21 11.52
CA ILE A 683 -16.86 -58.77 11.35
C ILE A 683 -16.24 -59.25 10.02
N LYS A 684 -15.44 -58.37 9.38
CA LYS A 684 -14.13 -58.73 8.83
C LYS A 684 -13.21 -57.54 8.57
#